data_AF-A0A290Z7Q9-F1
#
_entry.id   AF-A0A290Z7Q9-F1
#
_cell.length_a   1.000
_cell.length_b   1.000
_cell.length_c   1.000
_cell.angle_alpha   90.00
_cell.angle_beta   90.00
_cell.angle_gamma   90.00
#
_symmetry.space_group_name_H-M   'P 1'
#
loop_
_entity.id
_entity.type
_entity.pdbx_description
1 polymer ?
#
loop_
_entity_poly.entity_id
_entity_poly.type
_entity_poly.pdbx_seq_one_letter_code
_entity_poly.pdbx_strand_id
1 'polypeptide(L)'
;MTAPRVVEALNAALHRHLRERPGLHLLGEDLADPYGGAFKATRGLSTAHPGRVLSTPLSEAGIAGVAAGLALAGDSAIVEVMFGDFATLVFDQVANMVAKSVTMYGRTLPMPVLVRCPVGAGRGYGPTHSQSVQKHFLGVPNLALYETTPFHDPYDLIALGLDRGPAMLFEDKVLYTRRVLRDGDAGEGHGYRFLGAEPGWAHVFPDDLARADVVLLCPGGVVHRALRAARELRAHGVVAHLAVPARLHPLDLDPVLPLVDGALVVVAEESTPGGTWGAEVAAALTERAWGALRAPVVRLTSADSVIPAAAHLERQVVLGADHIVAAVRRAVAVLPTVPRLVAAAAVPGAEVVGALGTAAAVPGPEVAAASEPAGAPAGGAPSGTARSGHRITAPKLNNNDDTYLVLHWLVEDGAPVAPGTPVVELETSKAVEELLCEHAGFLRAHVEVGTEVPVGAHLATISPRAPEPADEPAPDAGGERFTAPGTASDRAAGAAPAGTAAALPTATSDLAPLGAAPAAHPPAATARTHLLDRVQQGTAAVVARAHREVPAAFTAVEVRVDRLLDRLARFSSDHDAEVGITEALVKAVAAAHPEFGLLFGSLVDDRTVALAPTPHVAITMDAGKGLYTPVVRDCADRPLIDLADDIMDLRVKAVRGSFSAAELTGATITISLNTGDDVLLAVPIVMWPQLAMVSLSATRTRLDLVDGELRQSRVVTLGLAYDHRAINGREASEFLRAVADSLREPERIDELLD
;
A
#
# COMPACT_ATOMS: atom_id res chain seq x y z
N MET A 1 -10.61 -32.32 -13.85
CA MET A 1 -10.02 -31.54 -12.74
C MET A 1 -10.58 -30.13 -12.81
N THR A 2 -10.97 -29.53 -11.69
CA THR A 2 -11.46 -28.14 -11.65
C THR A 2 -10.34 -27.18 -12.03
N ALA A 3 -10.63 -26.17 -12.85
CA ALA A 3 -9.64 -25.16 -13.25
C ALA A 3 -9.05 -24.44 -12.02
N PRO A 4 -7.74 -24.15 -12.00
CA PRO A 4 -7.08 -23.52 -10.85
C PRO A 4 -7.57 -22.08 -10.65
N ARG A 5 -7.38 -21.56 -9.43
CA ARG A 5 -7.55 -20.13 -9.17
C ARG A 5 -6.46 -19.34 -9.90
N VAL A 6 -6.74 -18.08 -10.23
CA VAL A 6 -5.77 -17.21 -10.92
C VAL A 6 -4.48 -17.10 -10.11
N VAL A 7 -4.54 -16.98 -8.79
CA VAL A 7 -3.33 -16.92 -7.93
C VAL A 7 -2.50 -18.21 -7.99
N GLU A 8 -3.16 -19.37 -8.10
CA GLU A 8 -2.48 -20.67 -8.22
C GLU A 8 -1.83 -20.82 -9.59
N ALA A 9 -2.51 -20.38 -10.66
CA ALA A 9 -1.96 -20.36 -12.00
C ALA A 9 -0.75 -19.41 -12.10
N LEU A 10 -0.83 -18.24 -11.45
CA LEU A 10 0.27 -17.29 -11.37
C LEU A 10 1.46 -17.85 -10.59
N ASN A 11 1.22 -18.46 -9.43
CA ASN A 11 2.27 -19.13 -8.66
C ASN A 11 2.96 -20.23 -9.48
N ALA A 12 2.20 -21.07 -10.17
CA ALA A 12 2.73 -22.11 -11.04
C ALA A 12 3.57 -21.53 -12.20
N ALA A 13 3.12 -20.41 -12.78
CA ALA A 13 3.86 -19.69 -13.80
C ALA A 13 5.20 -19.14 -13.29
N LEU A 14 5.23 -18.55 -12.09
CA LEU A 14 6.45 -18.06 -11.45
C LEU A 14 7.46 -19.19 -11.17
N HIS A 15 6.99 -20.31 -10.62
CA HIS A 15 7.83 -21.52 -10.42
C HIS A 15 8.42 -21.99 -11.75
N ARG A 16 7.64 -21.97 -12.82
CA ARG A 16 8.11 -22.37 -14.15
C ARG A 16 9.17 -21.43 -14.70
N HIS A 17 8.93 -20.12 -14.66
CA HIS A 17 9.91 -19.12 -15.11
C HIS A 17 11.23 -19.21 -14.33
N LEU A 18 11.19 -19.36 -13.01
CA LEU A 18 12.39 -19.50 -12.18
C LEU A 18 13.16 -20.81 -12.43
N ARG A 19 12.47 -21.88 -12.85
CA ARG A 19 13.13 -23.13 -13.28
C ARG A 19 13.77 -23.00 -14.67
N GLU A 20 13.09 -22.35 -15.60
CA GLU A 20 13.52 -22.26 -17.01
C GLU A 20 14.54 -21.13 -17.25
N ARG A 21 14.61 -20.13 -16.36
CA ARG A 21 15.49 -18.96 -16.47
C ARG A 21 16.48 -18.91 -15.30
N PRO A 22 17.71 -19.44 -15.44
CA PRO A 22 18.70 -19.46 -14.35
C PRO A 22 19.07 -18.07 -13.80
N GLY A 23 19.18 -17.06 -14.67
CA GLY A 23 19.49 -15.67 -14.32
C GLY A 23 18.27 -14.80 -13.98
N LEU A 24 17.11 -15.41 -13.67
CA LEU A 24 15.93 -14.69 -13.21
C LEU A 24 15.94 -14.58 -11.69
N HIS A 25 15.82 -13.35 -11.19
CA HIS A 25 15.62 -13.02 -9.79
C HIS A 25 14.20 -12.52 -9.56
N LEU A 26 13.62 -12.83 -8.41
CA LEU A 26 12.35 -12.31 -7.93
C LEU A 26 12.60 -11.56 -6.62
N LEU A 27 12.38 -10.24 -6.65
CA LEU A 27 12.67 -9.32 -5.56
C LEU A 27 11.37 -8.67 -5.08
N GLY A 28 11.20 -8.51 -3.76
CA GLY A 28 10.02 -7.88 -3.20
C GLY A 28 9.94 -8.06 -1.69
N GLU A 29 8.90 -7.50 -1.11
CA GLU A 29 8.67 -7.55 0.34
C GLU A 29 7.95 -8.85 0.73
N ASP A 30 8.36 -9.46 1.84
CA ASP A 30 7.74 -10.66 2.41
C ASP A 30 7.56 -11.85 1.44
N LEU A 31 8.46 -12.03 0.48
CA LEU A 31 8.39 -13.14 -0.48
C LEU A 31 8.78 -14.50 0.11
N ALA A 32 9.57 -14.49 1.20
CA ALA A 32 10.19 -15.69 1.73
C ALA A 32 9.17 -16.62 2.41
N ASP A 33 9.43 -17.92 2.30
CA ASP A 33 8.69 -18.96 3.02
C ASP A 33 9.03 -18.91 4.51
N PRO A 34 8.07 -19.24 5.40
CA PRO A 34 6.75 -19.79 5.12
C PRO A 34 5.68 -18.76 4.76
N TYR A 35 5.98 -17.45 4.77
CA TYR A 35 5.00 -16.42 4.47
C TYR A 35 4.55 -16.49 3.00
N GLY A 36 5.49 -16.54 2.05
CA GLY A 36 5.20 -16.83 0.64
C GLY A 36 4.42 -15.73 -0.10
N GLY A 37 4.67 -14.46 0.28
CA GLY A 37 4.01 -13.28 -0.27
C GLY A 37 2.67 -12.95 0.39
N ALA A 38 2.31 -11.66 0.36
CA ALA A 38 1.10 -11.13 1.00
C ALA A 38 -0.19 -11.82 0.51
N PHE A 39 -0.24 -12.16 -0.78
CA PHE A 39 -1.38 -12.84 -1.42
C PHE A 39 -1.12 -14.32 -1.70
N LYS A 40 -0.05 -14.90 -1.16
CA LYS A 40 0.37 -16.29 -1.40
C LYS A 40 0.72 -16.61 -2.86
N ALA A 41 0.86 -15.59 -3.71
CA ALA A 41 1.28 -15.73 -5.11
C ALA A 41 2.72 -16.29 -5.24
N THR A 42 3.56 -16.09 -4.23
CA THR A 42 4.98 -16.52 -4.23
C THR A 42 5.27 -17.68 -3.29
N ARG A 43 4.22 -18.34 -2.76
CA ARG A 43 4.34 -19.50 -1.87
C ARG A 43 5.24 -20.58 -2.46
N GLY A 44 6.19 -21.05 -1.66
CA GLY A 44 7.14 -22.12 -1.97
C GLY A 44 8.27 -21.71 -2.90
N LEU A 45 8.28 -20.50 -3.45
CA LEU A 45 9.29 -20.08 -4.43
C LEU A 45 10.66 -19.92 -3.80
N SER A 46 10.76 -19.33 -2.60
CA SER A 46 12.04 -19.08 -1.94
C SER A 46 12.75 -20.35 -1.48
N THR A 47 11.96 -21.35 -1.06
CA THR A 47 12.47 -22.68 -0.71
C THR A 47 12.93 -23.44 -1.95
N ALA A 48 12.18 -23.35 -3.06
CA ALA A 48 12.53 -24.03 -4.31
C ALA A 48 13.68 -23.36 -5.07
N HIS A 49 13.88 -22.05 -4.88
CA HIS A 49 14.84 -21.23 -5.62
C HIS A 49 15.67 -20.34 -4.67
N PRO A 50 16.46 -20.94 -3.76
CA PRO A 50 17.25 -20.20 -2.79
C PRO A 50 18.25 -19.27 -3.49
N GLY A 51 18.40 -18.05 -2.97
CA GLY A 51 19.30 -17.03 -3.50
C GLY A 51 18.79 -16.27 -4.73
N ARG A 52 17.63 -16.64 -5.29
CA ARG A 52 17.01 -15.94 -6.44
C ARG A 52 15.65 -15.34 -6.13
N VAL A 53 14.96 -15.85 -5.11
CA VAL A 53 13.72 -15.26 -4.61
C VAL A 53 14.05 -14.61 -3.27
N LEU A 54 14.12 -13.30 -3.24
CA LEU A 54 14.72 -12.53 -2.16
C LEU A 54 13.68 -11.58 -1.55
N SER A 55 13.45 -11.73 -0.24
CA SER A 55 12.74 -10.71 0.53
C SER A 55 13.64 -9.50 0.74
N THR A 56 13.08 -8.30 0.59
CA THR A 56 13.80 -7.03 0.66
C THR A 56 13.29 -6.18 1.83
N PRO A 57 14.04 -5.16 2.27
CA PRO A 57 13.50 -4.09 3.10
C PRO A 57 12.33 -3.37 2.40
N LEU A 58 11.49 -2.67 3.18
CA LEU A 58 10.41 -1.80 2.70
C LEU A 58 11.00 -0.55 2.02
N SER A 59 11.34 -0.68 0.74
CA SER A 59 12.11 0.34 0.01
C SER A 59 11.94 0.14 -1.51
N GLU A 60 10.73 0.34 -2.02
CA GLU A 60 10.32 -0.03 -3.37
C GLU A 60 11.21 0.57 -4.45
N ALA A 61 11.60 1.84 -4.32
CA ALA A 61 12.58 2.48 -5.22
C ALA A 61 13.93 1.73 -5.23
N GLY A 62 14.40 1.30 -4.05
CA GLY A 62 15.62 0.48 -3.94
C GLY A 62 15.47 -0.87 -4.64
N ILE A 63 14.32 -1.55 -4.48
CA ILE A 63 14.03 -2.83 -5.13
C ILE A 63 14.06 -2.68 -6.65
N ALA A 64 13.37 -1.68 -7.18
CA ALA A 64 13.33 -1.39 -8.61
C ALA A 64 14.70 -0.98 -9.16
N GLY A 65 15.49 -0.22 -8.39
CA GLY A 65 16.86 0.16 -8.76
C GLY A 65 17.81 -1.04 -8.82
N VAL A 66 17.71 -1.97 -7.86
CA VAL A 66 18.48 -3.23 -7.89
C VAL A 66 18.08 -4.08 -9.11
N ALA A 67 16.80 -4.19 -9.42
CA ALA A 67 16.32 -4.89 -10.61
C ALA A 67 16.86 -4.27 -11.91
N ALA A 68 16.88 -2.94 -12.01
CA ALA A 68 17.50 -2.24 -13.12
C ALA A 68 19.00 -2.55 -13.25
N GLY A 69 19.72 -2.56 -12.12
CA GLY A 69 21.14 -2.92 -12.06
C GLY A 69 21.42 -4.35 -12.50
N LEU A 70 20.60 -5.31 -12.06
CA LEU A 70 20.67 -6.72 -12.48
C LEU A 70 20.47 -6.85 -14.00
N ALA A 71 19.47 -6.18 -14.55
CA ALA A 71 19.22 -6.16 -15.99
C ALA A 71 20.41 -5.60 -16.78
N LEU A 72 21.00 -4.49 -16.32
CA LEU A 72 22.19 -3.91 -16.94
C LEU A 72 23.43 -4.81 -16.82
N ALA A 73 23.51 -5.64 -15.78
CA ALA A 73 24.56 -6.63 -15.58
C ALA A 73 24.36 -7.91 -16.42
N GLY A 74 23.22 -8.06 -17.09
CA GLY A 74 22.91 -9.18 -17.98
C GLY A 74 21.95 -10.24 -17.40
N ASP A 75 21.45 -10.04 -16.19
CA ASP A 75 20.43 -10.88 -15.56
C ASP A 75 19.01 -10.38 -15.88
N SER A 76 17.99 -11.01 -15.31
CA SER A 76 16.59 -10.59 -15.40
C SER A 76 15.94 -10.53 -14.04
N ALA A 77 14.92 -9.68 -13.90
CA ALA A 77 14.28 -9.44 -12.61
C ALA A 77 12.76 -9.34 -12.73
N ILE A 78 12.06 -10.00 -11.81
CA ILE A 78 10.68 -9.69 -11.46
C ILE A 78 10.71 -8.92 -10.14
N VAL A 79 10.05 -7.77 -10.10
CA VAL A 79 9.86 -6.98 -8.89
C VAL A 79 8.41 -7.12 -8.45
N GLU A 80 8.16 -7.61 -7.24
CA GLU A 80 6.83 -7.58 -6.62
C GLU A 80 6.71 -6.32 -5.75
N VAL A 81 5.80 -5.42 -6.15
CA VAL A 81 5.35 -4.32 -5.30
C VAL A 81 4.06 -4.77 -4.62
N MET A 82 4.03 -4.74 -3.28
CA MET A 82 3.00 -5.40 -2.48
C MET A 82 1.57 -4.92 -2.80
N PHE A 83 1.39 -3.63 -3.06
CA PHE A 83 0.12 -3.03 -3.50
C PHE A 83 0.38 -2.00 -4.60
N GLY A 84 -0.54 -1.89 -5.55
CA GLY A 84 -0.46 -0.95 -6.68
C GLY A 84 -0.29 0.51 -6.24
N ASP A 85 -0.83 0.89 -5.08
CA ASP A 85 -0.68 2.21 -4.49
C ASP A 85 0.81 2.58 -4.28
N PHE A 86 1.66 1.60 -3.95
CA PHE A 86 3.10 1.77 -3.78
C PHE A 86 3.87 1.79 -5.11
N ALA A 87 3.19 1.58 -6.24
CA ALA A 87 3.82 1.76 -7.56
C ALA A 87 4.27 3.22 -7.78
N THR A 88 3.71 4.16 -7.01
CA THR A 88 4.17 5.56 -6.95
C THR A 88 5.61 5.68 -6.44
N LEU A 89 6.06 4.76 -5.59
CA LEU A 89 7.40 4.74 -5.01
C LEU A 89 8.45 4.13 -5.96
N VAL A 90 8.05 3.24 -6.88
CA VAL A 90 8.95 2.74 -7.95
C VAL A 90 8.96 3.61 -9.19
N PHE A 91 8.09 4.63 -9.27
CA PHE A 91 7.79 5.31 -10.54
C PHE A 91 9.04 5.90 -11.21
N ASP A 92 9.88 6.62 -10.45
CA ASP A 92 11.11 7.21 -10.99
C ASP A 92 12.05 6.15 -11.56
N GLN A 93 12.27 5.07 -10.81
CA GLN A 93 13.14 3.97 -11.24
C GLN A 93 12.59 3.29 -12.48
N VAL A 94 11.29 3.03 -12.54
CA VAL A 94 10.66 2.41 -13.72
C VAL A 94 10.71 3.34 -14.93
N ALA A 95 10.28 4.59 -14.78
CA ALA A 95 10.12 5.52 -15.89
C ALA A 95 11.46 6.07 -16.41
N ASN A 96 12.41 6.36 -15.53
CA ASN A 96 13.67 6.99 -15.89
C ASN A 96 14.82 6.00 -16.02
N MET A 97 14.92 5.02 -15.13
CA MET A 97 16.06 4.09 -15.12
C MET A 97 15.78 2.84 -15.94
N VAL A 98 14.65 2.16 -15.72
CA VAL A 98 14.33 0.90 -16.42
C VAL A 98 13.94 1.16 -17.88
N ALA A 99 12.92 1.97 -18.11
CA ALA A 99 12.32 2.13 -19.44
C ALA A 99 13.23 2.86 -20.45
N LYS A 100 13.94 3.91 -20.01
CA LYS A 100 14.82 4.69 -20.90
C LYS A 100 16.18 4.04 -21.14
N SER A 101 16.66 3.20 -20.23
CA SER A 101 17.92 2.43 -20.43
C SER A 101 17.90 1.59 -21.71
N VAL A 102 16.70 1.19 -22.18
CA VAL A 102 16.52 0.49 -23.45
C VAL A 102 17.15 1.25 -24.62
N THR A 103 17.12 2.59 -24.65
CA THR A 103 17.60 3.36 -25.82
C THR A 103 18.54 4.52 -25.50
N MET A 104 18.72 4.93 -24.24
CA MET A 104 19.46 6.14 -23.89
C MET A 104 20.99 6.05 -24.06
N TYR A 105 21.56 4.87 -24.27
CA TYR A 105 23.02 4.64 -24.35
C TYR A 105 23.57 4.52 -25.78
N GLY A 106 22.85 5.04 -26.79
CA GLY A 106 23.29 5.03 -28.19
C GLY A 106 23.25 3.66 -28.88
N ARG A 107 22.75 2.63 -28.19
CA ARG A 107 22.39 1.31 -28.70
C ARG A 107 21.18 0.79 -27.95
N THR A 108 20.43 -0.13 -28.56
CA THR A 108 19.35 -0.81 -27.86
C THR A 108 19.90 -1.79 -26.83
N LEU A 109 19.52 -1.63 -25.58
CA LEU A 109 19.86 -2.56 -24.49
C LEU A 109 18.64 -3.41 -24.11
N PRO A 110 18.81 -4.72 -23.88
CA PRO A 110 17.76 -5.53 -23.28
C PRO A 110 17.57 -5.11 -21.82
N MET A 111 16.33 -4.82 -21.43
CA MET A 111 15.96 -4.54 -20.03
C MET A 111 14.86 -5.53 -19.60
N PRO A 112 15.20 -6.79 -19.31
CA PRO A 112 14.25 -7.84 -18.92
C PRO A 112 13.80 -7.66 -17.46
N VAL A 113 13.07 -6.57 -17.20
CA VAL A 113 12.52 -6.22 -15.89
C VAL A 113 11.01 -6.21 -15.97
N LEU A 114 10.37 -7.07 -15.18
CA LEU A 114 8.92 -7.09 -15.02
C LEU A 114 8.56 -6.62 -13.60
N VAL A 115 7.86 -5.50 -13.48
CA VAL A 115 7.30 -5.07 -12.20
C VAL A 115 5.86 -5.54 -12.11
N ARG A 116 5.55 -6.38 -11.13
CA ARG A 116 4.19 -6.85 -10.86
C ARG A 116 3.62 -6.21 -9.60
N CYS A 117 2.35 -5.84 -9.63
CA CYS A 117 1.70 -5.27 -8.45
C CYS A 117 0.19 -5.59 -8.37
N PRO A 118 -0.31 -5.96 -7.18
CA PRO A 118 -1.74 -6.16 -6.96
C PRO A 118 -2.52 -4.83 -6.95
N VAL A 119 -3.50 -4.67 -7.83
CA VAL A 119 -4.30 -3.44 -7.99
C VAL A 119 -5.77 -3.65 -7.62
N GLY A 120 -6.51 -2.55 -7.58
CA GLY A 120 -7.97 -2.58 -7.59
C GLY A 120 -8.65 -2.79 -6.24
N ALA A 121 -9.95 -2.48 -6.20
CA ALA A 121 -10.79 -2.41 -5.02
C ALA A 121 -11.72 -3.62 -4.87
N GLY A 122 -12.60 -3.60 -3.87
CA GLY A 122 -13.63 -4.63 -3.65
C GLY A 122 -13.24 -5.70 -2.62
N ARG A 123 -12.19 -5.44 -1.84
CA ARG A 123 -11.74 -6.27 -0.71
C ARG A 123 -11.70 -5.49 0.62
N GLY A 124 -12.14 -4.23 0.64
CA GLY A 124 -12.21 -3.43 1.88
C GLY A 124 -10.86 -2.96 2.43
N TYR A 125 -9.79 -2.94 1.61
CA TYR A 125 -8.48 -2.46 2.04
C TYR A 125 -8.40 -0.93 2.16
N GLY A 126 -9.44 -0.22 1.73
CA GLY A 126 -9.59 1.21 1.95
C GLY A 126 -8.71 2.07 1.04
N PRO A 127 -8.38 3.30 1.46
CA PRO A 127 -8.00 4.38 0.54
C PRO A 127 -6.61 4.27 -0.07
N THR A 128 -5.69 3.51 0.55
CA THR A 128 -4.27 3.46 0.18
C THR A 128 -3.81 2.08 -0.27
N HIS A 129 -4.74 1.18 -0.58
CA HIS A 129 -4.45 -0.22 -0.96
C HIS A 129 -5.42 -0.75 -2.04
N SER A 130 -6.20 0.13 -2.66
CA SER A 130 -7.31 -0.22 -3.54
C SER A 130 -7.27 0.51 -4.89
N GLN A 131 -6.23 1.30 -5.15
CA GLN A 131 -6.18 2.09 -6.37
C GLN A 131 -5.88 1.22 -7.61
N SER A 132 -6.49 1.62 -8.72
CA SER A 132 -6.13 1.17 -10.07
C SER A 132 -5.21 2.21 -10.70
N VAL A 133 -3.90 1.93 -10.68
CA VAL A 133 -2.81 2.89 -10.98
C VAL A 133 -2.28 2.83 -12.43
N GLN A 134 -2.86 1.97 -13.27
CA GLN A 134 -2.41 1.70 -14.65
C GLN A 134 -2.20 3.00 -15.45
N LYS A 135 -3.09 3.98 -15.27
CA LYS A 135 -3.07 5.26 -15.98
C LYS A 135 -1.80 6.07 -15.79
N HIS A 136 -1.10 5.91 -14.67
CA HIS A 136 0.11 6.69 -14.38
C HIS A 136 1.30 6.28 -15.25
N PHE A 137 1.29 5.06 -15.79
CA PHE A 137 2.38 4.51 -16.60
C PHE A 137 2.10 4.56 -18.11
N LEU A 138 0.91 5.02 -18.52
CA LEU A 138 0.57 5.16 -19.93
C LEU A 138 1.49 6.17 -20.61
N GLY A 139 2.02 5.80 -21.78
CA GLY A 139 2.88 6.67 -22.59
C GLY A 139 4.34 6.75 -22.14
N VAL A 140 4.76 6.00 -21.11
CA VAL A 140 6.18 5.86 -20.79
C VAL A 140 6.89 5.12 -21.92
N PRO A 141 7.88 5.72 -22.60
CA PRO A 141 8.54 5.10 -23.75
C PRO A 141 9.21 3.77 -23.39
N ASN A 142 9.08 2.77 -24.27
CA ASN A 142 9.62 1.41 -24.11
C ASN A 142 9.06 0.58 -22.94
N LEU A 143 8.06 1.08 -22.21
CA LEU A 143 7.43 0.34 -21.11
C LEU A 143 6.11 -0.28 -21.59
N ALA A 144 5.99 -1.61 -21.55
CA ALA A 144 4.73 -2.29 -21.82
C ALA A 144 3.87 -2.38 -20.56
N LEU A 145 2.55 -2.26 -20.69
CA LEU A 145 1.60 -2.44 -19.60
C LEU A 145 0.70 -3.63 -19.88
N TYR A 146 0.72 -4.61 -18.97
CA TYR A 146 -0.12 -5.79 -19.00
C TYR A 146 -1.01 -5.84 -17.77
N GLU A 147 -2.15 -6.51 -17.89
CA GLU A 147 -3.04 -6.76 -16.77
C GLU A 147 -3.56 -8.20 -16.83
N THR A 148 -3.55 -8.88 -15.69
CA THR A 148 -4.08 -10.25 -15.60
C THR A 148 -5.57 -10.27 -15.91
N THR A 149 -6.01 -11.31 -16.62
CA THR A 149 -7.42 -11.54 -16.89
C THR A 149 -7.73 -13.02 -16.66
N PRO A 150 -9.01 -13.41 -16.49
CA PRO A 150 -9.34 -14.82 -16.31
C PRO A 150 -9.11 -15.66 -17.57
N PHE A 151 -8.85 -15.05 -18.74
CA PHE A 151 -8.73 -15.74 -20.03
C PHE A 151 -7.28 -16.06 -20.43
N HIS A 152 -6.34 -15.18 -20.11
CA HIS A 152 -4.95 -15.28 -20.58
C HIS A 152 -4.10 -16.08 -19.59
N ASP A 153 -3.14 -16.86 -20.10
CA ASP A 153 -2.21 -17.61 -19.27
C ASP A 153 -1.20 -16.65 -18.59
N PRO A 154 -1.10 -16.63 -17.25
CA PRO A 154 -0.09 -15.82 -16.56
C PRO A 154 1.35 -16.12 -16.99
N TYR A 155 1.64 -17.36 -17.40
CA TYR A 155 2.96 -17.74 -17.89
C TYR A 155 3.36 -16.95 -19.13
N ASP A 156 2.45 -16.82 -20.10
CA ASP A 156 2.69 -16.10 -21.35
C ASP A 156 2.83 -14.60 -21.08
N LEU A 157 2.01 -14.04 -20.18
CA LEU A 157 2.11 -12.62 -19.80
C LEU A 157 3.46 -12.29 -19.15
N ILE A 158 3.95 -13.14 -18.23
CA ILE A 158 5.29 -12.96 -17.63
C ILE A 158 6.39 -13.11 -18.69
N ALA A 159 6.26 -14.08 -19.60
CA ALA A 159 7.22 -14.27 -20.69
C ALA A 159 7.32 -13.02 -21.58
N LEU A 160 6.17 -12.48 -22.00
CA LEU A 160 6.09 -11.25 -22.79
C LEU A 160 6.77 -10.06 -22.10
N GLY A 161 6.58 -9.92 -20.78
CA GLY A 161 7.17 -8.85 -19.98
C GLY A 161 8.67 -9.00 -19.69
N LEU A 162 9.23 -10.20 -19.82
CA LEU A 162 10.66 -10.43 -19.69
C LEU A 162 11.38 -10.40 -21.04
N ASP A 163 10.74 -10.88 -22.11
CA ASP A 163 11.39 -11.11 -23.41
C ASP A 163 11.31 -9.91 -24.36
N ARG A 164 10.26 -9.08 -24.26
CA ARG A 164 10.03 -7.97 -25.21
C ARG A 164 10.53 -6.61 -24.73
N GLY A 165 11.10 -6.53 -23.53
CA GLY A 165 11.48 -5.29 -22.89
C GLY A 165 10.70 -5.06 -21.60
N PRO A 166 11.00 -3.97 -20.88
CA PRO A 166 10.50 -3.81 -19.53
C PRO A 166 8.99 -3.62 -19.52
N ALA A 167 8.35 -4.16 -18.48
CA ALA A 167 6.91 -4.16 -18.39
C ALA A 167 6.39 -3.99 -16.95
N MET A 168 5.16 -3.49 -16.86
CA MET A 168 4.33 -3.59 -15.67
C MET A 168 3.29 -4.71 -15.89
N LEU A 169 3.09 -5.58 -14.89
CA LEU A 169 1.98 -6.53 -14.82
C LEU A 169 1.08 -6.18 -13.65
N PHE A 170 -0.11 -5.66 -13.96
CA PHE A 170 -1.12 -5.34 -12.95
C PHE A 170 -1.98 -6.55 -12.64
N GLU A 171 -2.22 -6.80 -11.37
CA GLU A 171 -2.92 -7.99 -10.90
C GLU A 171 -4.13 -7.58 -10.07
N ASP A 172 -5.33 -7.61 -10.66
CA ASP A 172 -6.51 -7.23 -9.90
C ASP A 172 -6.78 -8.22 -8.76
N LYS A 173 -6.77 -7.72 -7.52
CA LYS A 173 -6.90 -8.53 -6.31
C LYS A 173 -8.19 -9.35 -6.28
N VAL A 174 -9.27 -8.90 -6.92
CA VAL A 174 -10.53 -9.66 -6.96
C VAL A 174 -10.45 -10.88 -7.87
N LEU A 175 -9.47 -10.94 -8.77
CA LEU A 175 -9.26 -12.07 -9.67
C LEU A 175 -8.51 -13.22 -9.00
N TYR A 176 -7.69 -12.97 -7.97
CA TYR A 176 -6.90 -14.03 -7.30
C TYR A 176 -7.73 -15.23 -6.85
N THR A 177 -8.94 -14.99 -6.34
CA THR A 177 -9.85 -16.05 -5.88
C THR A 177 -10.73 -16.62 -6.98
N ARG A 178 -10.73 -16.02 -8.18
CA ARG A 178 -11.47 -16.50 -9.35
C ARG A 178 -10.71 -17.61 -10.05
N ARG A 179 -11.44 -18.42 -10.81
CA ARG A 179 -10.85 -19.49 -11.62
C ARG A 179 -10.42 -18.95 -12.98
N VAL A 180 -9.33 -19.51 -13.49
CA VAL A 180 -8.95 -19.32 -14.89
C VAL A 180 -10.00 -19.98 -15.78
N LEU A 181 -10.42 -19.28 -16.83
CA LEU A 181 -11.32 -19.76 -17.85
C LEU A 181 -10.50 -20.46 -18.94
N ARG A 182 -11.01 -21.58 -19.44
CA ARG A 182 -10.34 -22.45 -20.41
C ARG A 182 -11.32 -22.95 -21.45
N ASP A 183 -10.77 -23.55 -22.50
CA ASP A 183 -11.53 -24.31 -23.50
C ASP A 183 -12.63 -23.50 -24.23
N GLY A 184 -12.46 -22.17 -24.27
CA GLY A 184 -13.41 -21.27 -24.93
C GLY A 184 -14.73 -21.07 -24.18
N ASP A 185 -14.84 -21.52 -22.92
CA ASP A 185 -16.03 -21.34 -22.09
C ASP A 185 -15.87 -20.14 -21.13
N ALA A 186 -16.80 -19.19 -21.19
CA ALA A 186 -16.88 -18.04 -20.28
C ALA A 186 -18.03 -18.16 -19.25
N GLY A 187 -18.74 -19.28 -19.25
CA GLY A 187 -19.78 -19.66 -18.30
C GLY A 187 -21.12 -18.98 -18.54
N GLU A 188 -22.19 -19.67 -18.13
CA GLU A 188 -23.59 -19.19 -18.20
C GLU A 188 -23.98 -18.74 -19.62
N GLY A 189 -23.77 -19.62 -20.61
CA GLY A 189 -24.22 -19.42 -22.00
C GLY A 189 -23.36 -18.48 -22.84
N HIS A 190 -22.10 -18.29 -22.45
CA HIS A 190 -21.16 -17.43 -23.15
C HIS A 190 -19.87 -18.19 -23.44
N GLY A 191 -19.41 -18.10 -24.69
CA GLY A 191 -18.12 -18.57 -25.13
C GLY A 191 -17.12 -17.43 -25.31
N TYR A 192 -15.83 -17.75 -25.43
CA TYR A 192 -14.80 -16.79 -25.80
C TYR A 192 -13.80 -17.36 -26.80
N ARG A 193 -13.16 -16.45 -27.55
CA ARG A 193 -12.04 -16.74 -28.46
C ARG A 193 -11.03 -15.60 -28.45
N PHE A 194 -9.78 -15.87 -28.83
CA PHE A 194 -8.77 -14.83 -28.97
C PHE A 194 -8.81 -14.18 -30.36
N LEU A 195 -8.64 -12.86 -30.40
CA LEU A 195 -8.48 -12.06 -31.61
C LEU A 195 -7.09 -11.42 -31.64
N GLY A 196 -6.45 -11.42 -32.80
CA GLY A 196 -5.15 -10.79 -33.00
C GLY A 196 -3.95 -11.66 -32.58
N ALA A 197 -2.77 -11.05 -32.60
CA ALA A 197 -1.53 -11.71 -32.20
C ALA A 197 -1.36 -11.69 -30.67
N GLU A 198 -0.61 -12.67 -30.16
CA GLU A 198 -0.35 -12.88 -28.73
C GLU A 198 0.09 -11.59 -27.99
N PRO A 199 -0.54 -11.25 -26.83
CA PRO A 199 -1.51 -12.08 -26.08
C PRO A 199 -2.96 -12.03 -26.61
N GLY A 200 -3.24 -11.15 -27.57
CA GLY A 200 -4.55 -10.99 -28.21
C GLY A 200 -5.59 -10.32 -27.32
N TRP A 201 -6.80 -10.20 -27.87
CA TRP A 201 -8.00 -9.79 -27.15
C TRP A 201 -8.91 -11.00 -26.95
N ALA A 202 -9.35 -11.28 -25.74
CA ALA A 202 -10.40 -12.26 -25.51
C ALA A 202 -11.75 -11.64 -25.91
N HIS A 203 -12.34 -12.13 -27.00
CA HIS A 203 -13.69 -11.79 -27.45
C HIS A 203 -14.68 -12.77 -26.83
N VAL A 204 -15.51 -12.27 -25.92
CA VAL A 204 -16.61 -13.02 -25.29
C VAL A 204 -17.93 -12.70 -26.00
N PHE A 205 -18.72 -13.73 -26.28
CA PHE A 205 -19.96 -13.65 -27.03
C PHE A 205 -20.96 -14.71 -26.53
N PRO A 206 -22.28 -14.50 -26.72
CA PRO A 206 -23.27 -15.51 -26.37
C PRO A 206 -23.17 -16.74 -27.29
N ASP A 207 -23.47 -17.94 -26.77
CA ASP A 207 -23.34 -19.20 -27.52
C ASP A 207 -24.24 -19.29 -28.76
N ASP A 208 -25.32 -18.51 -28.78
CA ASP A 208 -26.23 -18.39 -29.93
C ASP A 208 -25.67 -17.53 -31.07
N LEU A 209 -24.46 -16.97 -30.90
CA LEU A 209 -23.75 -16.12 -31.86
C LEU A 209 -24.55 -14.89 -32.31
N ALA A 210 -25.50 -14.44 -31.49
CA ALA A 210 -26.28 -13.25 -31.78
C ALA A 210 -25.35 -12.04 -32.00
N ARG A 211 -25.67 -11.19 -32.98
CA ARG A 211 -24.88 -9.99 -33.27
C ARG A 211 -24.92 -9.02 -32.08
N ALA A 212 -23.77 -8.42 -31.76
CA ALA A 212 -23.65 -7.40 -30.73
C ALA A 212 -24.50 -6.16 -31.03
N ASP A 213 -25.35 -5.76 -30.08
CA ASP A 213 -25.88 -4.40 -30.01
C ASP A 213 -24.88 -3.47 -29.33
N VAL A 214 -24.10 -4.02 -28.39
CA VAL A 214 -23.10 -3.32 -27.58
C VAL A 214 -21.79 -4.10 -27.56
N VAL A 215 -20.67 -3.41 -27.70
CA VAL A 215 -19.33 -3.97 -27.46
C VAL A 215 -18.71 -3.28 -26.25
N LEU A 216 -18.43 -4.08 -25.21
CA LEU A 216 -17.78 -3.66 -23.97
C LEU A 216 -16.28 -3.97 -24.02
N LEU A 217 -15.45 -2.94 -24.04
CA LEU A 217 -14.00 -3.03 -23.91
C LEU A 217 -13.64 -2.85 -22.43
N CYS A 218 -13.08 -3.87 -21.78
CA CYS A 218 -12.74 -3.79 -20.36
C CYS A 218 -11.54 -4.70 -19.99
N PRO A 219 -10.53 -4.19 -19.26
CA PRO A 219 -9.43 -5.01 -18.76
C PRO A 219 -9.68 -5.52 -17.33
N GLY A 220 -8.81 -6.42 -16.87
CA GLY A 220 -8.62 -6.69 -15.45
C GLY A 220 -9.83 -7.21 -14.68
N GLY A 221 -9.98 -6.78 -13.43
CA GLY A 221 -11.08 -7.22 -12.56
C GLY A 221 -12.46 -6.68 -12.94
N VAL A 222 -12.54 -5.70 -13.86
CA VAL A 222 -13.80 -5.22 -14.42
C VAL A 222 -14.50 -6.33 -15.22
N VAL A 223 -13.76 -7.28 -15.77
CA VAL A 223 -14.28 -8.40 -16.59
C VAL A 223 -15.43 -9.15 -15.89
N HIS A 224 -15.27 -9.48 -14.62
CA HIS A 224 -16.32 -10.21 -13.88
C HIS A 224 -17.61 -9.38 -13.76
N ARG A 225 -17.47 -8.06 -13.59
CA ARG A 225 -18.60 -7.13 -13.47
C ARG A 225 -19.27 -6.93 -14.83
N ALA A 226 -18.47 -6.88 -15.91
CA ALA A 226 -18.94 -6.78 -17.28
C ALA A 226 -19.69 -8.05 -17.74
N LEU A 227 -19.21 -9.26 -17.38
CA LEU A 227 -19.91 -10.52 -17.68
C LEU A 227 -21.29 -10.56 -17.01
N ARG A 228 -21.36 -10.17 -15.73
CA ARG A 228 -22.65 -10.04 -15.02
C ARG A 228 -23.57 -9.03 -15.71
N ALA A 229 -23.04 -7.87 -16.08
CA ALA A 229 -23.81 -6.85 -16.80
C ALA A 229 -24.32 -7.33 -18.17
N ALA A 230 -23.52 -8.09 -18.92
CA ALA A 230 -23.94 -8.65 -20.21
C ALA A 230 -25.12 -9.62 -20.06
N ARG A 231 -25.09 -10.48 -19.03
CA ARG A 231 -26.18 -11.40 -18.72
C ARG A 231 -27.47 -10.68 -18.33
N GLU A 232 -27.36 -9.63 -17.52
CA GLU A 232 -28.52 -8.81 -17.13
C GLU A 232 -29.09 -8.02 -18.32
N LEU A 233 -28.23 -7.45 -19.17
CA LEU A 233 -28.64 -6.79 -20.41
C LEU A 233 -29.36 -7.74 -21.36
N ARG A 234 -28.92 -9.00 -21.43
CA ARG A 234 -29.57 -10.03 -22.25
C ARG A 234 -31.00 -10.30 -21.81
N ALA A 235 -31.28 -10.30 -20.50
CA ALA A 235 -32.64 -10.40 -19.96
C ALA A 235 -33.54 -9.23 -20.39
N HIS A 236 -32.94 -8.10 -20.78
CA HIS A 236 -33.62 -6.92 -21.33
C HIS A 236 -33.56 -6.83 -22.87
N GLY A 237 -33.14 -7.90 -23.55
CA GLY A 237 -33.09 -7.97 -25.01
C GLY A 237 -31.94 -7.19 -25.66
N VAL A 238 -30.91 -6.82 -24.89
CA VAL A 238 -29.69 -6.16 -25.41
C VAL A 238 -28.55 -7.17 -25.46
N VAL A 239 -27.97 -7.39 -26.63
CA VAL A 239 -26.84 -8.33 -26.80
C VAL A 239 -25.51 -7.60 -26.63
N ALA A 240 -24.77 -7.94 -25.57
CA ALA A 240 -23.46 -7.39 -25.29
C ALA A 240 -22.35 -8.41 -25.60
N HIS A 241 -21.36 -8.01 -26.40
CA HIS A 241 -20.09 -8.71 -26.54
C HIS A 241 -19.04 -8.02 -25.68
N LEU A 242 -18.08 -8.78 -25.14
CA LEU A 242 -16.93 -8.20 -24.44
C LEU A 242 -15.66 -8.40 -25.27
N ALA A 243 -14.78 -7.41 -25.23
CA ALA A 243 -13.42 -7.49 -25.74
C ALA A 243 -12.47 -7.15 -24.59
N VAL A 244 -11.69 -8.14 -24.16
CA VAL A 244 -10.85 -8.06 -22.95
C VAL A 244 -9.38 -8.13 -23.35
N PRO A 245 -8.60 -7.05 -23.21
CA PRO A 245 -7.18 -7.06 -23.50
C PRO A 245 -6.39 -7.55 -22.28
N ALA A 246 -5.29 -8.28 -22.52
CA ALA A 246 -4.24 -8.40 -21.51
C ALA A 246 -3.14 -7.35 -21.66
N ARG A 247 -2.99 -6.72 -22.83
CA ARG A 247 -2.03 -5.62 -23.06
C ARG A 247 -2.77 -4.29 -23.13
N LEU A 248 -2.46 -3.39 -22.20
CA LEU A 248 -3.04 -2.04 -22.13
C LEU A 248 -2.24 -1.03 -22.96
N HIS A 249 -0.90 -1.18 -22.96
CA HIS A 249 0.02 -0.31 -23.68
C HIS A 249 1.25 -1.12 -24.18
N PRO A 250 1.73 -0.89 -25.42
CA PRO A 250 1.10 -0.10 -26.48
C PRO A 250 -0.27 -0.66 -26.89
N LEU A 251 -1.22 0.24 -27.13
CA LEU A 251 -2.59 -0.11 -27.46
C LEU A 251 -2.68 -0.63 -28.91
N ASP A 252 -3.30 -1.79 -29.09
CA ASP A 252 -3.59 -2.36 -30.41
C ASP A 252 -5.08 -2.65 -30.53
N LEU A 253 -5.75 -1.88 -31.39
CA LEU A 253 -7.18 -1.99 -31.63
C LEU A 253 -7.53 -2.76 -32.92
N ASP A 254 -6.55 -3.09 -33.78
CA ASP A 254 -6.83 -3.74 -35.07
C ASP A 254 -7.71 -4.99 -34.93
N PRO A 255 -7.47 -5.89 -33.95
CA PRO A 255 -8.28 -7.10 -33.79
C PRO A 255 -9.74 -6.83 -33.43
N VAL A 256 -10.05 -5.67 -32.82
CA VAL A 256 -11.39 -5.36 -32.30
C VAL A 256 -12.17 -4.38 -33.18
N LEU A 257 -11.54 -3.75 -34.19
CA LEU A 257 -12.22 -2.87 -35.15
C LEU A 257 -13.44 -3.53 -35.83
N PRO A 258 -13.40 -4.83 -36.23
CA PRO A 258 -14.57 -5.47 -36.81
C PRO A 258 -15.72 -5.67 -35.83
N LEU A 259 -15.45 -5.76 -34.52
CA LEU A 259 -16.49 -5.95 -33.51
C LEU A 259 -17.30 -4.67 -33.30
N VAL A 260 -16.64 -3.51 -33.35
CA VAL A 260 -17.28 -2.22 -33.04
C VAL A 260 -18.17 -1.71 -34.17
N ASP A 261 -18.11 -2.30 -35.36
CA ASP A 261 -18.87 -1.86 -36.53
C ASP A 261 -20.39 -2.04 -36.36
N GLY A 262 -21.08 -0.90 -36.31
CA GLY A 262 -22.52 -0.85 -36.12
C GLY A 262 -22.97 -1.28 -34.71
N ALA A 263 -22.08 -1.27 -33.72
CA ALA A 263 -22.40 -1.47 -32.31
C ALA A 263 -22.30 -0.16 -31.52
N LEU A 264 -22.98 -0.08 -30.37
CA LEU A 264 -22.66 0.91 -29.35
C LEU A 264 -21.38 0.46 -28.64
N VAL A 265 -20.38 1.34 -28.56
CA VAL A 265 -19.12 1.01 -27.88
C VAL A 265 -19.09 1.59 -26.48
N VAL A 266 -18.77 0.75 -25.51
CA VAL A 266 -18.57 1.11 -24.11
C VAL A 266 -17.18 0.68 -23.70
N VAL A 267 -16.42 1.59 -23.09
CA VAL A 267 -15.12 1.29 -22.49
C VAL A 267 -15.25 1.43 -20.98
N ALA A 268 -14.95 0.38 -20.24
CA ALA A 268 -15.13 0.30 -18.80
C ALA A 268 -13.82 -0.09 -18.11
N GLU A 269 -13.38 0.74 -17.17
CA GLU A 269 -12.18 0.52 -16.35
C GLU A 269 -12.45 0.90 -14.90
N GLU A 270 -11.67 0.39 -13.96
CA GLU A 270 -11.89 0.68 -12.53
C GLU A 270 -11.25 2.01 -12.08
N SER A 271 -10.26 2.53 -12.81
CA SER A 271 -9.52 3.73 -12.41
C SER A 271 -10.44 4.94 -12.14
N THR A 272 -10.00 5.84 -11.25
CA THR A 272 -10.64 7.15 -11.04
C THR A 272 -10.54 7.98 -12.33
N PRO A 273 -11.54 8.82 -12.67
CA PRO A 273 -11.52 9.63 -13.90
C PRO A 273 -10.28 10.55 -14.03
N GLY A 274 -10.04 11.00 -15.27
CA GLY A 274 -8.92 11.87 -15.65
C GLY A 274 -7.68 11.10 -16.13
N GLY A 275 -7.31 11.30 -17.40
CA GLY A 275 -6.11 10.71 -18.02
C GLY A 275 -6.13 9.18 -18.14
N THR A 276 -7.31 8.58 -18.30
CA THR A 276 -7.49 7.13 -18.11
C THR A 276 -7.20 6.30 -19.38
N TRP A 277 -7.05 4.98 -19.25
CA TRP A 277 -6.84 4.10 -20.40
C TRP A 277 -8.04 4.12 -21.35
N GLY A 278 -9.26 4.17 -20.81
CA GLY A 278 -10.47 4.26 -21.60
C GLY A 278 -10.62 5.58 -22.36
N ALA A 279 -9.95 6.66 -21.92
CA ALA A 279 -9.87 7.89 -22.69
C ALA A 279 -8.99 7.71 -23.94
N GLU A 280 -7.84 7.05 -23.81
CA GLU A 280 -6.95 6.72 -24.94
C GLU A 280 -7.64 5.79 -25.95
N VAL A 281 -8.31 4.73 -25.46
CA VAL A 281 -9.08 3.81 -26.32
C VAL A 281 -10.18 4.54 -27.07
N ALA A 282 -10.94 5.42 -26.40
CA ALA A 282 -12.01 6.17 -27.04
C ALA A 282 -11.49 7.14 -28.10
N ALA A 283 -10.36 7.81 -27.85
CA ALA A 283 -9.71 8.68 -28.81
C ALA A 283 -9.25 7.88 -30.04
N ALA A 284 -8.50 6.79 -29.83
CA ALA A 284 -8.00 5.95 -30.91
C ALA A 284 -9.12 5.29 -31.73
N LEU A 285 -10.22 4.85 -31.11
CA LEU A 285 -11.40 4.36 -31.83
C LEU A 285 -12.09 5.46 -32.63
N THR A 286 -12.18 6.67 -32.10
CA THR A 286 -12.75 7.82 -32.82
C THR A 286 -11.92 8.12 -34.06
N GLU A 287 -10.60 8.15 -33.95
CA GLU A 287 -9.70 8.42 -35.08
C GLU A 287 -9.74 7.32 -36.15
N ARG A 288 -9.80 6.05 -35.74
CA ARG A 288 -9.66 4.90 -36.65
C ARG A 288 -10.99 4.36 -37.19
N ALA A 289 -12.09 4.58 -36.48
CA ALA A 289 -13.37 3.93 -36.73
C ALA A 289 -14.58 4.87 -36.64
N TRP A 290 -14.41 6.19 -36.74
CA TRP A 290 -15.53 7.16 -36.67
C TRP A 290 -16.75 6.78 -37.51
N GLY A 291 -16.53 6.35 -38.75
CA GLY A 291 -17.62 5.96 -39.67
C GLY A 291 -18.36 4.67 -39.29
N ALA A 292 -17.78 3.84 -38.42
CA ALA A 292 -18.34 2.57 -37.96
C ALA A 292 -19.06 2.70 -36.60
N LEU A 293 -18.74 3.74 -35.81
CA LEU A 293 -19.34 3.98 -34.50
C LEU A 293 -20.79 4.48 -34.62
N ARG A 294 -21.73 3.83 -33.92
CA ARG A 294 -23.14 4.27 -33.90
C ARG A 294 -23.39 5.55 -33.11
N ALA A 295 -22.52 5.86 -32.15
CA ALA A 295 -22.60 6.98 -31.24
C ALA A 295 -21.22 7.24 -30.62
N PRO A 296 -21.01 8.39 -29.95
CA PRO A 296 -19.81 8.61 -29.17
C PRO A 296 -19.53 7.47 -28.20
N VAL A 297 -18.27 7.09 -28.07
CA VAL A 297 -17.83 6.02 -27.17
C VAL A 297 -18.21 6.38 -25.73
N VAL A 298 -18.95 5.49 -25.05
CA VAL A 298 -19.32 5.66 -23.64
C VAL A 298 -18.17 5.19 -22.78
N ARG A 299 -17.65 6.07 -21.91
CA ARG A 299 -16.57 5.73 -20.97
C ARG A 299 -17.12 5.60 -19.57
N LEU A 300 -16.74 4.52 -18.87
CA LEU A 300 -17.14 4.23 -17.50
C LEU A 300 -15.89 4.04 -16.64
N THR A 301 -15.89 4.71 -15.50
CA THR A 301 -14.83 4.70 -14.49
C THR A 301 -15.46 4.49 -13.10
N SER A 302 -14.64 4.28 -12.07
CA SER A 302 -15.11 4.52 -10.70
C SER A 302 -15.42 6.01 -10.48
N ALA A 303 -16.11 6.34 -9.39
CA ALA A 303 -16.40 7.71 -9.02
C ALA A 303 -15.12 8.53 -8.75
N ASP A 304 -15.20 9.84 -8.93
CA ASP A 304 -14.12 10.78 -8.58
C ASP A 304 -14.04 10.97 -7.06
N SER A 305 -13.56 9.93 -6.37
CA SER A 305 -13.53 9.88 -4.91
C SER A 305 -12.44 8.96 -4.40
N VAL A 306 -12.07 9.18 -3.13
CA VAL A 306 -11.22 8.27 -2.38
C VAL A 306 -12.01 7.00 -2.07
N ILE A 307 -11.39 5.83 -2.25
CA ILE A 307 -12.04 4.53 -2.02
C ILE A 307 -12.14 4.27 -0.51
N PRO A 308 -13.34 4.24 0.08
CA PRO A 308 -13.52 4.05 1.52
C PRO A 308 -13.39 2.57 1.90
N ALA A 309 -13.01 2.29 3.15
CA ALA A 309 -12.91 0.91 3.65
C ALA A 309 -14.27 0.27 3.94
N ALA A 310 -15.30 1.07 4.25
CA ALA A 310 -16.63 0.55 4.56
C ALA A 310 -17.30 0.00 3.29
N ALA A 311 -17.63 -1.30 3.27
CA ALA A 311 -18.09 -2.00 2.07
C ALA A 311 -19.30 -1.35 1.37
N HIS A 312 -20.25 -0.78 2.13
CA HIS A 312 -21.41 -0.11 1.55
C HIS A 312 -21.07 1.22 0.85
N LEU A 313 -20.03 1.92 1.31
CA LEU A 313 -19.51 3.13 0.66
C LEU A 313 -18.56 2.76 -0.49
N GLU A 314 -17.76 1.69 -0.35
CA GLU A 314 -16.86 1.21 -1.40
C GLU A 314 -17.65 0.86 -2.66
N ARG A 315 -18.80 0.18 -2.50
CA ARG A 315 -19.74 -0.11 -3.60
C ARG A 315 -20.32 1.12 -4.30
N GLN A 316 -20.39 2.26 -3.62
CA GLN A 316 -20.86 3.52 -4.23
C GLN A 316 -19.77 4.19 -5.07
N VAL A 317 -18.50 3.97 -4.73
CA VAL A 317 -17.35 4.55 -5.43
C VAL A 317 -16.92 3.68 -6.61
N VAL A 318 -16.79 2.37 -6.38
CA VAL A 318 -16.20 1.44 -7.34
C VAL A 318 -17.17 1.13 -8.49
N LEU A 319 -16.67 1.07 -9.71
CA LEU A 319 -17.47 0.69 -10.89
C LEU A 319 -18.05 -0.73 -10.74
N GLY A 320 -19.38 -0.83 -10.57
CA GLY A 320 -20.13 -2.08 -10.49
C GLY A 320 -20.86 -2.49 -11.77
N ALA A 321 -21.43 -3.70 -11.79
CA ALA A 321 -22.24 -4.20 -12.90
C ALA A 321 -23.48 -3.31 -13.14
N ASP A 322 -24.15 -2.88 -12.08
CA ASP A 322 -25.36 -2.04 -12.14
C ASP A 322 -25.06 -0.69 -12.82
N HIS A 323 -23.87 -0.13 -12.62
CA HIS A 323 -23.42 1.10 -13.30
C HIS A 323 -23.28 0.86 -14.82
N ILE A 324 -22.71 -0.28 -15.23
CA ILE A 324 -22.57 -0.67 -16.63
C ILE A 324 -23.95 -0.85 -17.28
N VAL A 325 -24.84 -1.62 -16.65
CA VAL A 325 -26.20 -1.86 -17.15
C VAL A 325 -26.96 -0.54 -17.31
N ALA A 326 -26.93 0.32 -16.29
CA ALA A 326 -27.62 1.60 -16.32
C ALA A 326 -27.09 2.52 -17.42
N ALA A 327 -25.76 2.57 -17.61
CA ALA A 327 -25.15 3.37 -18.66
C ALA A 327 -25.51 2.86 -20.07
N VAL A 328 -25.44 1.55 -20.29
CA VAL A 328 -25.82 0.93 -21.56
C VAL A 328 -27.29 1.22 -21.87
N ARG A 329 -28.20 1.00 -20.92
CA ARG A 329 -29.64 1.25 -21.12
C ARG A 329 -29.93 2.71 -21.46
N ARG A 330 -29.29 3.66 -20.78
CA ARG A 330 -29.41 5.09 -21.11
C ARG A 330 -28.92 5.39 -22.51
N ALA A 331 -27.75 4.86 -22.89
CA ALA A 331 -27.17 5.10 -24.21
C ALA A 331 -28.03 4.49 -25.33
N VAL A 332 -28.51 3.25 -25.16
CA VAL A 332 -29.38 2.58 -26.14
C VAL A 332 -30.71 3.33 -26.31
N ALA A 333 -31.28 3.89 -25.23
CA ALA A 333 -32.55 4.62 -25.29
C ALA A 333 -32.50 5.92 -26.11
N VAL A 334 -31.32 6.52 -26.29
CA VAL A 334 -31.13 7.77 -27.04
C VAL A 334 -30.56 7.57 -28.45
N LEU A 335 -30.26 6.32 -28.84
CA LEU A 335 -29.79 6.03 -30.18
C LEU A 335 -30.94 6.23 -31.18
N PRO A 336 -30.73 6.99 -32.28
CA PRO A 336 -31.73 7.10 -33.33
C PRO A 336 -32.02 5.70 -33.91
N THR A 337 -33.30 5.35 -34.04
CA THR A 337 -33.73 4.16 -34.78
C THR A 337 -33.44 4.37 -36.26
N VAL A 338 -32.26 3.94 -36.69
CA VAL A 338 -31.95 3.82 -38.12
C VAL A 338 -32.55 2.49 -38.60
N PRO A 339 -33.42 2.48 -39.63
CA PRO A 339 -33.92 1.24 -40.20
C PRO A 339 -32.73 0.39 -40.68
N ARG A 340 -32.59 -0.84 -40.16
CA ARG A 340 -31.58 -1.78 -40.64
C ARG A 340 -31.87 -2.10 -42.11
N LEU A 341 -31.05 -1.59 -43.03
CA LEU A 341 -31.05 -2.06 -44.41
C LEU A 341 -30.51 -3.49 -44.40
N VAL A 342 -31.40 -4.46 -44.59
CA VAL A 342 -31.04 -5.87 -44.72
C VAL A 342 -30.30 -6.03 -46.05
N ALA A 343 -28.97 -5.95 -46.01
CA ALA A 343 -28.15 -6.41 -47.12
C ALA A 343 -28.09 -7.93 -47.06
N ALA A 344 -28.97 -8.59 -47.82
CA ALA A 344 -28.89 -10.02 -48.09
C ALA A 344 -27.65 -10.27 -48.96
N ALA A 345 -26.52 -10.62 -48.34
CA ALA A 345 -25.40 -11.25 -49.02
C ALA A 345 -25.51 -12.76 -48.78
N ALA A 346 -25.93 -13.48 -49.81
CA ALA A 346 -25.95 -14.93 -49.84
C ALA A 346 -24.54 -15.49 -49.67
N VAL A 347 -24.34 -16.33 -48.67
CA VAL A 347 -23.20 -17.26 -48.60
C VAL A 347 -23.72 -18.62 -49.10
N PRO A 348 -23.25 -19.14 -50.25
CA PRO A 348 -23.67 -20.46 -50.70
C PRO A 348 -22.84 -21.55 -50.00
N GLY A 349 -23.53 -22.53 -49.42
CA GLY A 349 -23.00 -23.87 -49.16
C GLY A 349 -22.64 -24.19 -47.71
N ALA A 350 -23.63 -24.65 -46.94
CA ALA A 350 -23.43 -25.67 -45.90
C ALA A 350 -24.78 -26.35 -45.63
N GLU A 351 -24.87 -27.64 -45.94
CA GLU A 351 -26.06 -28.48 -45.74
C GLU A 351 -26.37 -28.62 -44.24
N VAL A 352 -27.61 -28.32 -43.87
CA VAL A 352 -28.16 -28.58 -42.53
C VAL A 352 -29.09 -29.78 -42.65
N VAL A 353 -28.73 -30.89 -42.01
CA VAL A 353 -29.62 -32.03 -41.78
C VAL A 353 -30.43 -31.73 -40.51
N GLY A 354 -31.73 -31.52 -40.68
CA GLY A 354 -32.66 -31.23 -39.59
C GLY A 354 -33.19 -32.48 -38.89
N ALA A 355 -33.60 -32.30 -37.63
CA ALA A 355 -34.67 -33.08 -37.01
C ALA A 355 -35.38 -32.23 -35.94
N LEU A 356 -36.68 -32.12 -36.13
CA LEU A 356 -37.67 -31.39 -35.32
C LEU A 356 -38.03 -32.15 -34.03
N GLY A 357 -38.46 -31.41 -33.01
CA GLY A 357 -39.11 -31.99 -31.82
C GLY A 357 -39.69 -30.94 -30.87
N THR A 358 -40.93 -30.53 -31.11
CA THR A 358 -41.76 -29.62 -30.32
C THR A 358 -42.54 -30.33 -29.20
N ALA A 359 -42.70 -29.71 -28.02
CA ALA A 359 -43.89 -29.75 -27.14
C ALA A 359 -43.67 -28.77 -25.97
N ALA A 360 -44.33 -27.61 -25.91
CA ALA A 360 -45.72 -27.34 -25.48
C ALA A 360 -45.96 -27.51 -23.96
N ALA A 361 -46.29 -26.38 -23.32
CA ALA A 361 -46.53 -26.13 -21.91
C ALA A 361 -47.97 -26.44 -21.45
N VAL A 362 -48.20 -26.60 -20.13
CA VAL A 362 -49.46 -26.28 -19.40
C VAL A 362 -49.14 -25.94 -17.91
N PRO A 363 -49.88 -25.03 -17.21
CA PRO A 363 -49.41 -24.29 -16.03
C PRO A 363 -50.15 -24.52 -14.69
N GLY A 364 -49.56 -24.00 -13.60
CA GLY A 364 -50.19 -23.41 -12.39
C GLY A 364 -50.69 -24.36 -11.27
N PRO A 365 -50.94 -23.87 -10.03
CA PRO A 365 -51.06 -22.47 -9.59
C PRO A 365 -50.30 -22.07 -8.30
N GLU A 366 -50.37 -20.76 -8.05
CA GLU A 366 -49.95 -19.93 -6.90
C GLU A 366 -50.51 -20.38 -5.54
N VAL A 367 -49.88 -19.96 -4.41
CA VAL A 367 -50.48 -19.07 -3.38
C VAL A 367 -49.38 -18.39 -2.53
N ALA A 368 -49.51 -17.05 -2.43
CA ALA A 368 -49.10 -16.05 -1.41
C ALA A 368 -48.49 -16.55 -0.07
N ALA A 369 -47.38 -15.99 0.44
CA ALA A 369 -47.03 -14.62 0.87
C ALA A 369 -47.24 -14.32 2.38
N ALA A 370 -46.17 -13.79 2.97
CA ALA A 370 -46.05 -12.92 4.15
C ALA A 370 -46.29 -13.50 5.56
N SER A 371 -45.22 -13.56 6.37
CA SER A 371 -44.97 -12.56 7.43
C SER A 371 -43.77 -12.95 8.32
N GLU A 372 -42.80 -12.05 8.41
CA GLU A 372 -41.92 -11.86 9.57
C GLU A 372 -42.70 -11.10 10.68
N PRO A 373 -42.26 -10.96 11.97
CA PRO A 373 -40.85 -10.90 12.39
C PRO A 373 -40.46 -11.46 13.80
N ALA A 374 -39.13 -11.53 13.99
CA ALA A 374 -38.32 -11.19 15.18
C ALA A 374 -38.48 -11.91 16.54
N GLY A 375 -37.33 -12.36 17.07
CA GLY A 375 -37.04 -12.39 18.51
C GLY A 375 -36.13 -13.53 18.98
N ALA A 376 -34.87 -13.22 19.30
CA ALA A 376 -33.93 -14.04 20.09
C ALA A 376 -33.41 -13.19 21.28
N PRO A 377 -32.68 -13.71 22.28
CA PRO A 377 -32.69 -15.02 22.97
C PRO A 377 -32.63 -14.85 24.53
N ALA A 378 -32.65 -15.96 25.28
CA ALA A 378 -31.94 -16.24 26.56
C ALA A 378 -32.67 -17.42 27.24
N GLY A 379 -32.05 -18.52 27.70
CA GLY A 379 -30.75 -18.71 28.30
C GLY A 379 -30.99 -19.32 29.69
N GLY A 380 -30.86 -20.64 29.84
CA GLY A 380 -31.05 -21.35 31.11
C GLY A 380 -30.12 -22.56 31.22
N ALA A 381 -29.27 -22.53 32.24
CA ALA A 381 -28.50 -23.65 32.81
C ALA A 381 -28.57 -23.49 34.35
N PRO A 382 -28.21 -24.46 35.21
CA PRO A 382 -27.55 -25.74 34.91
C PRO A 382 -28.16 -26.97 35.64
N SER A 383 -27.87 -28.18 35.16
CA SER A 383 -27.71 -29.34 36.04
C SER A 383 -26.60 -30.23 35.47
N GLY A 384 -25.62 -30.53 36.33
CA GLY A 384 -24.35 -31.11 35.94
C GLY A 384 -24.34 -32.64 36.01
N THR A 385 -23.76 -33.25 34.99
CA THR A 385 -22.97 -34.47 35.08
C THR A 385 -21.75 -34.28 34.17
N ALA A 386 -20.55 -34.28 34.74
CA ALA A 386 -19.30 -33.97 34.04
C ALA A 386 -19.03 -34.97 32.91
N ARG A 387 -19.23 -34.51 31.68
CA ARG A 387 -18.74 -35.10 30.41
C ARG A 387 -18.15 -34.02 29.49
N SER A 388 -17.72 -32.88 30.05
CA SER A 388 -17.37 -31.71 29.23
C SER A 388 -15.98 -31.86 28.61
N GLY A 389 -15.92 -32.26 27.35
CA GLY A 389 -14.81 -31.86 26.50
C GLY A 389 -14.81 -30.34 26.31
N HIS A 390 -13.63 -29.74 26.12
CA HIS A 390 -13.49 -28.30 25.92
C HIS A 390 -13.91 -27.93 24.50
N ARG A 391 -14.81 -26.96 24.38
CA ARG A 391 -15.34 -26.50 23.10
C ARG A 391 -14.38 -25.51 22.44
N ILE A 392 -13.99 -25.79 21.20
CA ILE A 392 -13.28 -24.83 20.34
C ILE A 392 -14.30 -24.09 19.49
N THR A 393 -14.37 -22.78 19.65
CA THR A 393 -15.24 -21.90 18.84
C THR A 393 -14.45 -21.02 17.91
N ALA A 394 -15.05 -20.64 16.78
CA ALA A 394 -14.55 -19.56 15.94
C ALA A 394 -14.53 -18.23 16.72
N PRO A 395 -13.37 -17.69 17.14
CA PRO A 395 -13.33 -16.43 17.89
C PRO A 395 -13.52 -15.25 16.93
N LYS A 396 -13.88 -14.06 17.45
CA LYS A 396 -13.89 -12.85 16.61
C LYS A 396 -12.45 -12.43 16.30
N LEU A 397 -11.95 -12.80 15.13
CA LEU A 397 -10.57 -12.56 14.69
C LEU A 397 -10.36 -11.13 14.15
N ASN A 398 -11.42 -10.50 13.65
CA ASN A 398 -11.38 -9.08 13.28
C ASN A 398 -12.78 -8.45 13.32
N ASN A 399 -12.82 -7.12 13.35
CA ASN A 399 -14.06 -6.35 13.50
C ASN A 399 -15.00 -6.38 12.28
N ASN A 400 -14.53 -6.83 11.11
CA ASN A 400 -15.24 -6.68 9.84
C ASN A 400 -15.91 -7.97 9.35
N ASP A 401 -15.51 -9.13 9.89
CA ASP A 401 -15.97 -10.44 9.42
C ASP A 401 -16.98 -11.08 10.36
N ASP A 402 -18.13 -11.46 9.83
CA ASP A 402 -19.16 -12.19 10.58
C ASP A 402 -19.16 -13.70 10.28
N THR A 403 -18.34 -14.12 9.32
CA THR A 403 -18.10 -15.51 8.91
C THR A 403 -16.62 -15.76 8.56
N TYR A 404 -16.16 -17.01 8.67
CA TYR A 404 -14.83 -17.48 8.28
C TYR A 404 -14.91 -18.74 7.42
N LEU A 405 -13.98 -18.94 6.49
CA LEU A 405 -13.88 -20.18 5.73
C LEU A 405 -12.89 -21.14 6.40
N VAL A 406 -13.31 -22.38 6.70
CA VAL A 406 -12.40 -23.42 7.23
C VAL A 406 -11.51 -23.92 6.10
N LEU A 407 -10.20 -23.64 6.16
CA LEU A 407 -9.27 -24.01 5.11
C LEU A 407 -8.69 -25.41 5.30
N HIS A 408 -8.14 -25.69 6.47
CA HIS A 408 -7.53 -26.99 6.77
C HIS A 408 -7.60 -27.29 8.27
N TRP A 409 -7.79 -28.56 8.62
CA TRP A 409 -7.46 -29.06 9.95
C TRP A 409 -5.98 -29.40 9.99
N LEU A 410 -5.24 -28.79 10.91
CA LEU A 410 -3.79 -28.98 11.07
C LEU A 410 -3.46 -30.21 11.91
N VAL A 411 -4.47 -30.80 12.56
CA VAL A 411 -4.38 -32.02 13.35
C VAL A 411 -5.49 -32.98 12.93
N GLU A 412 -5.15 -34.27 12.78
CA GLU A 412 -6.12 -35.32 12.41
C GLU A 412 -7.22 -35.51 13.47
N ASP A 413 -8.42 -35.86 13.02
CA ASP A 413 -9.56 -36.14 13.90
C ASP A 413 -9.24 -37.33 14.82
N GLY A 414 -9.38 -37.15 16.13
CA GLY A 414 -9.04 -38.12 17.17
C GLY A 414 -7.59 -38.12 17.64
N ALA A 415 -6.72 -37.24 17.11
CA ALA A 415 -5.31 -37.16 17.53
C ALA A 415 -5.12 -36.33 18.83
N PRO A 416 -4.06 -36.61 19.61
CA PRO A 416 -3.74 -35.84 20.81
C PRO A 416 -3.20 -34.44 20.46
N VAL A 417 -3.65 -33.43 21.19
CA VAL A 417 -3.29 -32.01 21.06
C VAL A 417 -2.79 -31.47 22.41
N ALA A 418 -1.72 -30.68 22.38
CA ALA A 418 -1.20 -29.96 23.54
C ALA A 418 -1.63 -28.48 23.51
N PRO A 419 -1.71 -27.79 24.66
CA PRO A 419 -1.97 -26.35 24.70
C PRO A 419 -0.95 -25.55 23.89
N GLY A 420 -1.40 -24.53 23.16
CA GLY A 420 -0.61 -23.73 22.23
C GLY A 420 -0.43 -24.36 20.84
N THR A 421 -0.96 -25.56 20.58
CA THR A 421 -0.84 -26.21 19.26
C THR A 421 -1.89 -25.64 18.29
N PRO A 422 -1.50 -25.21 17.08
CA PRO A 422 -2.44 -24.87 16.01
C PRO A 422 -3.30 -26.08 15.61
N VAL A 423 -4.63 -25.91 15.51
CA VAL A 423 -5.54 -27.01 15.19
C VAL A 423 -6.34 -26.81 13.90
N VAL A 424 -6.63 -25.56 13.52
CA VAL A 424 -7.40 -25.26 12.30
C VAL A 424 -6.98 -23.91 11.70
N GLU A 425 -6.91 -23.85 10.38
CA GLU A 425 -6.72 -22.62 9.61
C GLU A 425 -8.07 -22.04 9.19
N LEU A 426 -8.28 -20.75 9.49
CA LEU A 426 -9.47 -20.01 9.10
C LEU A 426 -9.08 -18.87 8.14
N GLU A 427 -9.71 -18.81 6.95
CA GLU A 427 -9.59 -17.65 6.07
C GLU A 427 -10.54 -16.56 6.57
N THR A 428 -9.97 -15.40 6.89
CA THR A 428 -10.68 -14.15 7.14
C THR A 428 -10.61 -13.26 5.89
N SER A 429 -11.34 -12.15 5.85
CA SER A 429 -11.22 -11.17 4.76
C SER A 429 -9.84 -10.51 4.67
N LYS A 430 -9.01 -10.64 5.72
CA LYS A 430 -7.72 -9.95 5.86
C LYS A 430 -6.52 -10.87 5.73
N ALA A 431 -6.58 -12.03 6.36
CA ALA A 431 -5.49 -13.01 6.44
C ALA A 431 -6.02 -14.42 6.72
N VAL A 432 -5.15 -15.42 6.54
CA VAL A 432 -5.37 -16.77 7.07
C VAL A 432 -4.84 -16.79 8.49
N GLU A 433 -5.68 -17.17 9.45
CA GLU A 433 -5.36 -17.20 10.87
C GLU A 433 -5.36 -18.65 11.37
N GLU A 434 -4.35 -19.01 12.15
CA GLU A 434 -4.26 -20.31 12.80
C GLU A 434 -4.88 -20.25 14.20
N LEU A 435 -5.87 -21.09 14.47
CA LEU A 435 -6.48 -21.17 15.79
C LEU A 435 -5.67 -22.11 16.69
N LEU A 436 -5.11 -21.56 17.77
CA LEU A 436 -4.37 -22.31 18.77
C LEU A 436 -5.31 -22.98 19.77
N CYS A 437 -5.03 -24.24 20.10
CA CYS A 437 -5.76 -24.97 21.12
C CYS A 437 -5.27 -24.59 22.52
N GLU A 438 -6.16 -24.19 23.43
CA GLU A 438 -5.78 -23.84 24.80
C GLU A 438 -5.74 -25.03 25.77
N HIS A 439 -6.24 -26.20 25.36
CA HIS A 439 -6.48 -27.34 26.24
C HIS A 439 -5.80 -28.60 25.72
N ALA A 440 -5.25 -29.41 26.64
CA ALA A 440 -4.69 -30.71 26.29
C ALA A 440 -5.80 -31.77 26.15
N GLY A 441 -5.75 -32.62 25.12
CA GLY A 441 -6.69 -33.73 24.97
C GLY A 441 -6.75 -34.25 23.54
N PHE A 442 -7.81 -34.95 23.17
CA PHE A 442 -7.99 -35.49 21.81
C PHE A 442 -8.97 -34.61 21.03
N LEU A 443 -8.57 -34.17 19.84
CA LEU A 443 -9.39 -33.33 18.97
C LEU A 443 -10.52 -34.12 18.35
N ARG A 444 -11.75 -33.59 18.37
CA ARG A 444 -12.86 -34.06 17.53
C ARG A 444 -13.41 -32.91 16.70
N ALA A 445 -13.17 -32.93 15.39
CA ALA A 445 -13.66 -31.92 14.45
C ALA A 445 -15.16 -32.09 14.16
N HIS A 446 -15.90 -30.98 14.10
CA HIS A 446 -17.35 -30.97 13.82
C HIS A 446 -17.72 -30.25 12.53
N VAL A 447 -16.73 -29.69 11.83
CA VAL A 447 -16.93 -28.87 10.62
C VAL A 447 -15.99 -29.35 9.52
N GLU A 448 -16.52 -29.52 8.31
CA GLU A 448 -15.75 -29.93 7.14
C GLU A 448 -14.95 -28.78 6.53
N VAL A 449 -13.77 -29.10 5.99
CA VAL A 449 -12.96 -28.16 5.21
C VAL A 449 -13.76 -27.61 4.02
N GLY A 450 -13.66 -26.31 3.78
CA GLY A 450 -14.41 -25.58 2.76
C GLY A 450 -15.76 -25.04 3.23
N THR A 451 -16.14 -25.28 4.49
CA THR A 451 -17.37 -24.74 5.08
C THR A 451 -17.16 -23.31 5.59
N GLU A 452 -18.09 -22.42 5.26
CA GLU A 452 -18.14 -21.07 5.83
C GLU A 452 -18.93 -21.09 7.14
N VAL A 453 -18.30 -20.65 8.23
CA VAL A 453 -18.82 -20.72 9.60
C VAL A 453 -18.97 -19.32 10.21
N PRO A 454 -20.07 -19.01 10.92
CA PRO A 454 -20.22 -17.73 11.59
C PRO A 454 -19.31 -17.60 12.81
N VAL A 455 -19.01 -16.35 13.22
CA VAL A 455 -18.30 -16.10 14.47
C VAL A 455 -19.07 -16.73 15.65
N GLY A 456 -18.35 -17.44 16.52
CA GLY A 456 -18.90 -18.17 17.66
C GLY A 456 -19.36 -19.59 17.34
N ALA A 457 -19.30 -20.02 16.07
CA ALA A 457 -19.60 -21.39 15.67
C ALA A 457 -18.73 -22.41 16.41
N HIS A 458 -19.30 -23.57 16.71
CA HIS A 458 -18.60 -24.69 17.34
C HIS A 458 -17.80 -25.45 16.26
N LEU A 459 -16.47 -25.39 16.34
CA LEU A 459 -15.60 -25.98 15.33
C LEU A 459 -15.16 -27.40 15.70
N ALA A 460 -14.74 -27.61 16.96
CA ALA A 460 -14.25 -28.88 17.45
C ALA A 460 -14.43 -29.03 18.98
N THR A 461 -14.30 -30.24 19.49
CA THR A 461 -14.26 -30.54 20.92
C THR A 461 -12.94 -31.23 21.29
N ILE A 462 -12.31 -30.81 22.40
CA ILE A 462 -11.17 -31.50 22.99
C ILE A 462 -11.66 -32.40 24.13
N SER A 463 -11.56 -33.72 23.98
CA SER A 463 -11.94 -34.67 25.03
C SER A 463 -10.73 -35.15 25.83
N PRO A 464 -10.89 -35.42 27.14
CA PRO A 464 -9.81 -35.96 27.98
C PRO A 464 -9.49 -37.44 27.69
N ARG A 465 -10.26 -38.10 26.81
CA ARG A 465 -10.11 -39.51 26.42
C ARG A 465 -10.23 -39.64 24.91
N ALA A 466 -9.48 -40.56 24.30
CA ALA A 466 -9.54 -40.85 22.88
C ALA A 466 -10.98 -41.23 22.45
N PRO A 467 -11.44 -40.84 21.26
CA PRO A 467 -12.79 -41.19 20.80
C PRO A 467 -12.94 -42.71 20.60
N GLU A 468 -14.05 -43.30 21.07
CA GLU A 468 -14.49 -44.63 20.64
C GLU A 468 -15.35 -44.50 19.36
N PRO A 469 -15.29 -45.45 18.40
CA PRO A 469 -16.04 -45.37 17.15
C PRO A 469 -17.56 -45.44 17.37
N ALA A 470 -18.32 -44.66 16.57
CA ALA A 470 -19.73 -44.33 16.80
C ALA A 470 -20.74 -45.36 16.24
N ASP A 471 -21.86 -45.55 16.97
CA ASP A 471 -23.11 -46.21 16.54
C ASP A 471 -24.24 -45.16 16.34
N GLU A 472 -25.16 -45.44 15.39
CA GLU A 472 -26.26 -44.58 14.88
C GLU A 472 -27.45 -44.30 15.86
N PRO A 473 -28.32 -43.29 15.60
CA PRO A 473 -29.28 -42.74 16.59
C PRO A 473 -30.78 -42.98 16.32
N ALA A 474 -31.63 -42.81 17.35
CA ALA A 474 -33.05 -42.35 17.34
C ALA A 474 -33.65 -42.28 18.80
N PRO A 475 -34.87 -41.75 19.08
CA PRO A 475 -35.39 -40.39 18.85
C PRO A 475 -36.14 -39.74 20.07
N ASP A 476 -36.29 -38.41 19.98
CA ASP A 476 -37.27 -37.38 20.45
C ASP A 476 -38.30 -37.57 21.62
N ALA A 477 -38.56 -36.47 22.37
CA ALA A 477 -39.90 -36.00 22.86
C ALA A 477 -39.87 -34.81 23.88
N GLY A 478 -40.37 -33.64 23.44
CA GLY A 478 -41.48 -32.86 24.05
C GLY A 478 -41.41 -32.14 25.42
N GLY A 479 -41.90 -30.87 25.47
CA GLY A 479 -42.71 -30.36 26.60
C GLY A 479 -42.40 -28.94 27.15
N GLU A 480 -43.42 -28.09 27.20
CA GLU A 480 -43.43 -26.63 27.48
C GLU A 480 -43.72 -26.20 28.96
N ARG A 481 -43.11 -25.05 29.36
CA ARG A 481 -43.61 -23.82 30.06
C ARG A 481 -43.88 -23.69 31.59
N PHE A 482 -43.85 -22.38 31.98
CA PHE A 482 -44.36 -21.60 33.14
C PHE A 482 -43.43 -21.43 34.38
N THR A 483 -43.22 -20.29 35.07
CA THR A 483 -43.46 -18.83 34.93
C THR A 483 -42.81 -18.06 36.12
N ALA A 484 -42.48 -16.79 35.88
CA ALA A 484 -42.53 -15.60 36.78
C ALA A 484 -41.51 -15.38 37.94
N PRO A 485 -40.86 -14.19 37.99
CA PRO A 485 -40.07 -13.68 39.12
C PRO A 485 -40.77 -12.54 39.89
N GLY A 486 -40.36 -12.31 41.13
CA GLY A 486 -40.74 -11.16 41.95
C GLY A 486 -39.54 -10.32 42.41
N THR A 487 -39.63 -9.01 42.15
CA THR A 487 -39.34 -7.83 43.03
C THR A 487 -37.97 -7.70 43.72
N ALA A 488 -37.37 -6.53 43.97
CA ALA A 488 -37.57 -5.10 43.67
C ALA A 488 -36.44 -4.33 44.42
N SER A 489 -36.42 -2.99 44.30
CA SER A 489 -35.78 -1.95 45.16
C SER A 489 -34.61 -1.22 44.46
N ASP A 490 -34.83 -0.02 43.90
CA ASP A 490 -34.90 1.35 44.51
C ASP A 490 -33.54 2.07 44.26
N ARG A 491 -33.38 3.37 43.95
CA ARG A 491 -34.17 4.61 44.10
C ARG A 491 -33.49 5.71 43.22
N ALA A 492 -34.23 6.52 42.46
CA ALA A 492 -34.60 7.94 42.71
C ALA A 492 -33.47 8.99 42.52
N ALA A 493 -33.61 10.23 42.03
CA ALA A 493 -34.67 11.04 41.40
C ALA A 493 -34.06 12.42 41.00
N GLY A 494 -34.74 13.23 40.15
CA GLY A 494 -34.56 14.70 40.12
C GLY A 494 -34.77 15.41 38.77
N ALA A 495 -35.78 16.29 38.67
CA ALA A 495 -36.33 16.95 37.47
C ALA A 495 -35.95 18.46 37.33
N ALA A 496 -35.68 18.99 36.12
CA ALA A 496 -36.45 20.01 35.31
C ALA A 496 -36.33 21.52 35.74
N PRO A 497 -36.80 22.58 35.02
CA PRO A 497 -37.18 22.81 33.58
C PRO A 497 -36.79 24.21 32.93
N ALA A 498 -37.05 24.34 31.60
CA ALA A 498 -37.63 25.44 30.75
C ALA A 498 -37.11 26.92 30.64
N GLY A 499 -37.09 27.45 29.38
CA GLY A 499 -37.71 28.77 29.02
C GLY A 499 -37.02 29.83 28.11
N THR A 500 -37.45 29.94 26.82
CA THR A 500 -37.86 31.17 26.04
C THR A 500 -36.85 32.28 25.63
N ALA A 501 -36.98 33.13 24.58
CA ALA A 501 -37.65 33.25 23.26
C ALA A 501 -37.21 34.60 22.56
N ALA A 502 -37.39 34.73 21.21
CA ALA A 502 -37.49 35.98 20.36
C ALA A 502 -36.20 36.76 19.95
N ALA A 503 -36.02 37.44 18.79
CA ALA A 503 -36.72 37.65 17.50
C ALA A 503 -35.77 38.33 16.42
N LEU A 504 -36.18 38.33 15.14
CA LEU A 504 -35.57 38.79 13.83
C LEU A 504 -35.68 40.34 13.55
N PRO A 505 -35.41 40.96 12.35
CA PRO A 505 -34.57 40.69 11.12
C PRO A 505 -33.77 41.93 10.56
N THR A 506 -32.92 41.78 9.52
CA THR A 506 -32.85 42.65 8.28
C THR A 506 -31.85 42.14 7.22
N ALA A 507 -32.21 42.29 5.93
CA ALA A 507 -31.45 42.00 4.69
C ALA A 507 -30.35 43.06 4.43
N THR A 508 -29.25 42.83 3.69
CA THR A 508 -29.12 42.60 2.23
C THR A 508 -27.71 42.10 1.82
N SER A 509 -27.61 41.62 0.57
CA SER A 509 -26.50 40.96 -0.14
C SER A 509 -25.07 41.52 0.01
N ASP A 510 -24.08 40.61 0.04
CA ASP A 510 -22.96 40.55 -0.93
C ASP A 510 -22.16 39.23 -0.77
N LEU A 511 -21.62 38.75 -1.90
CA LEU A 511 -21.02 37.42 -2.13
C LEU A 511 -19.74 37.16 -1.31
N ALA A 512 -19.63 35.97 -0.70
CA ALA A 512 -18.41 35.42 -0.08
C ALA A 512 -18.38 33.86 -0.14
N PRO A 513 -17.19 33.22 -0.12
CA PRO A 513 -16.96 31.86 -0.64
C PRO A 513 -17.50 30.73 0.26
N LEU A 514 -17.83 29.59 -0.37
CA LEU A 514 -18.29 28.35 0.25
C LEU A 514 -17.24 27.74 1.19
N GLY A 515 -17.22 28.20 2.45
CA GLY A 515 -16.64 27.50 3.58
C GLY A 515 -17.74 26.83 4.39
N ALA A 516 -18.14 25.61 4.01
CA ALA A 516 -18.94 24.77 4.89
C ALA A 516 -17.99 24.10 5.89
N ALA A 517 -18.08 24.51 7.16
CA ALA A 517 -17.45 23.79 8.26
C ALA A 517 -17.95 22.32 8.27
N PRO A 518 -17.07 21.33 8.46
CA PRO A 518 -17.49 19.94 8.50
C PRO A 518 -18.45 19.70 9.67
N ALA A 519 -19.52 18.96 9.39
CA ALA A 519 -20.50 18.53 10.38
C ALA A 519 -19.80 17.77 11.52
N ALA A 520 -20.21 18.09 12.75
CA ALA A 520 -19.67 17.51 13.98
C ALA A 520 -19.74 15.98 13.95
N HIS A 521 -18.61 15.32 14.19
CA HIS A 521 -18.52 13.88 14.39
C HIS A 521 -19.33 13.48 15.63
N PRO A 522 -19.98 12.29 15.64
CA PRO A 522 -20.55 11.74 16.86
C PRO A 522 -19.43 11.53 17.91
N PRO A 523 -19.72 11.68 19.21
CA PRO A 523 -18.69 11.66 20.25
C PRO A 523 -18.04 10.27 20.28
N ALA A 524 -16.77 10.22 19.87
CA ALA A 524 -15.91 9.06 20.06
C ALA A 524 -15.79 8.77 21.58
N ALA A 525 -15.77 7.48 21.93
CA ALA A 525 -15.44 7.01 23.27
C ALA A 525 -14.28 7.85 23.83
N THR A 526 -14.44 8.39 25.05
CA THR A 526 -13.60 9.43 25.67
C THR A 526 -12.13 9.27 25.30
N ALA A 527 -11.71 9.94 24.22
CA ALA A 527 -10.35 9.89 23.74
C ALA A 527 -9.50 10.49 24.85
N ARG A 528 -8.44 9.77 25.27
CA ARG A 528 -7.46 10.35 26.18
C ARG A 528 -6.79 11.50 25.42
N THR A 529 -7.19 12.72 25.73
CA THR A 529 -6.60 13.92 25.13
C THR A 529 -5.34 14.29 25.89
N HIS A 530 -4.23 14.48 25.16
CA HIS A 530 -3.00 15.08 25.72
C HIS A 530 -2.95 16.55 25.30
N LEU A 531 -2.89 17.45 26.28
CA LEU A 531 -2.77 18.88 26.02
C LEU A 531 -1.28 19.20 25.80
N LEU A 532 -0.95 19.76 24.64
CA LEU A 532 0.40 20.26 24.38
C LEU A 532 0.67 21.49 25.24
N ASP A 533 1.78 21.48 25.97
CA ASP A 533 2.23 22.65 26.71
C ASP A 533 2.73 23.78 25.79
N ARG A 534 3.00 24.95 26.37
CA ARG A 534 3.45 26.13 25.61
C ARG A 534 4.80 25.95 24.93
N VAL A 535 5.69 25.14 25.52
CA VAL A 535 7.02 24.87 24.96
C VAL A 535 6.84 24.03 23.69
N GLN A 536 6.07 22.95 23.77
CA GLN A 536 5.76 22.07 22.65
C GLN A 536 4.99 22.79 21.53
N GLN A 537 4.07 23.69 21.86
CA GLN A 537 3.39 24.55 20.89
C GLN A 537 4.38 25.51 20.19
N GLY A 538 5.34 26.07 20.93
CA GLY A 538 6.41 26.90 20.38
C GLY A 538 7.30 26.12 19.41
N THR A 539 7.74 24.92 19.79
CA THR A 539 8.49 24.01 18.92
C THR A 539 7.71 23.67 17.66
N ALA A 540 6.42 23.35 17.78
CA ALA A 540 5.56 23.08 16.62
C ALA A 540 5.47 24.28 15.66
N ALA A 541 5.39 25.51 16.18
CA ALA A 541 5.36 26.72 15.36
C ALA A 541 6.68 26.95 14.60
N VAL A 542 7.83 26.73 15.26
CA VAL A 542 9.16 26.83 14.63
C VAL A 542 9.32 25.79 13.53
N VAL A 543 9.02 24.52 13.82
CA VAL A 543 9.08 23.41 12.86
C VAL A 543 8.15 23.65 11.66
N ALA A 544 6.91 24.05 11.92
CA ALA A 544 5.95 24.35 10.85
C ALA A 544 6.39 25.54 9.98
N ARG A 545 7.11 26.52 10.56
CA ARG A 545 7.69 27.61 9.77
C ARG A 545 8.86 27.11 8.93
N ALA A 546 9.81 26.38 9.51
CA ALA A 546 10.96 25.85 8.78
C ALA A 546 10.55 25.02 7.56
N HIS A 547 9.59 24.09 7.70
CA HIS A 547 9.10 23.29 6.57
C HIS A 547 8.41 24.10 5.46
N ARG A 548 7.84 25.27 5.80
CA ARG A 548 7.22 26.15 4.80
C ARG A 548 8.24 27.04 4.10
N GLU A 549 9.20 27.54 4.86
CA GLU A 549 10.10 28.60 4.41
C GLU A 549 11.41 28.07 3.83
N VAL A 550 11.86 26.87 4.20
CA VAL A 550 13.18 26.34 3.85
C VAL A 550 13.06 25.11 2.93
N PRO A 551 13.43 25.24 1.64
CA PRO A 551 13.62 24.10 0.74
C PRO A 551 14.89 23.33 1.12
N ALA A 552 14.80 22.54 2.19
CA ALA A 552 15.95 21.86 2.76
C ALA A 552 16.42 20.69 1.87
N ALA A 553 17.71 20.62 1.62
CA ALA A 553 18.40 19.43 1.15
C ALA A 553 19.29 18.87 2.27
N PHE A 554 19.77 17.63 2.10
CA PHE A 554 20.51 16.94 3.14
C PHE A 554 21.67 16.12 2.57
N THR A 555 22.81 16.19 3.26
CA THR A 555 24.00 15.37 2.97
C THR A 555 24.52 14.79 4.29
N ALA A 556 25.07 13.58 4.26
CA ALA A 556 25.70 12.98 5.44
C ALA A 556 27.02 12.27 5.09
N VAL A 557 27.94 12.27 6.05
CA VAL A 557 29.23 11.57 5.98
C VAL A 557 29.46 10.79 7.26
N GLU A 558 30.09 9.64 7.13
CA GLU A 558 30.54 8.87 8.29
C GLU A 558 32.00 9.23 8.62
N VAL A 559 32.29 9.40 9.90
CA VAL A 559 33.59 9.83 10.42
C VAL A 559 34.10 8.81 11.42
N ARG A 560 35.32 8.31 11.19
CA ARG A 560 36.06 7.49 12.17
C ARG A 560 36.65 8.41 13.23
N VAL A 561 36.31 8.18 14.49
CA VAL A 561 36.61 9.07 15.62
C VAL A 561 37.45 8.41 16.70
N ASP A 562 38.01 7.22 16.46
CA ASP A 562 38.85 6.51 17.44
C ASP A 562 39.95 7.39 18.04
N ARG A 563 40.71 8.06 17.17
CA ARG A 563 41.81 8.93 17.58
C ARG A 563 41.32 10.14 18.35
N LEU A 564 40.23 10.76 17.89
CA LEU A 564 39.63 11.91 18.55
C LEU A 564 39.19 11.54 19.97
N LEU A 565 38.45 10.43 20.13
CA LEU A 565 37.97 9.98 21.44
C LEU A 565 39.14 9.68 22.39
N ASP A 566 40.21 9.05 21.90
CA ASP A 566 41.40 8.77 22.70
C ASP A 566 42.15 10.05 23.12
N ARG A 567 42.20 11.05 22.23
CA ARG A 567 42.82 12.35 22.53
C ARG A 567 41.98 13.19 23.47
N LEU A 568 40.67 13.24 23.29
CA LEU A 568 39.73 13.92 24.19
C LEU A 568 39.79 13.32 25.60
N ALA A 569 39.84 11.99 25.73
CA ALA A 569 39.97 11.34 27.04
C ALA A 569 41.25 11.76 27.80
N ARG A 570 42.38 11.92 27.08
CA ARG A 570 43.63 12.43 27.67
C ARG A 570 43.52 13.91 28.01
N PHE A 571 43.02 14.72 27.09
CA PHE A 571 42.82 16.16 27.27
C PHE A 571 41.95 16.46 28.50
N SER A 572 40.85 15.72 28.66
CA SER A 572 39.98 15.74 29.83
C SER A 572 40.72 15.43 31.12
N SER A 573 41.58 14.41 31.12
CA SER A 573 42.36 14.04 32.30
C SER A 573 43.43 15.09 32.64
N ASP A 574 44.06 15.70 31.63
CA ASP A 574 45.15 16.66 31.81
C ASP A 574 44.63 18.01 32.35
N HIS A 575 43.37 18.35 32.06
CA HIS A 575 42.74 19.63 32.41
C HIS A 575 41.65 19.51 33.49
N ASP A 576 41.42 18.31 34.03
CA ASP A 576 40.35 18.03 35.02
C ASP A 576 38.95 18.50 34.56
N ALA A 577 38.60 18.19 33.32
CA ALA A 577 37.37 18.66 32.68
C ALA A 577 36.69 17.59 31.83
N GLU A 578 35.37 17.67 31.68
CA GLU A 578 34.58 16.74 30.86
C GLU A 578 34.44 17.29 29.44
N VAL A 579 35.31 16.83 28.52
CA VAL A 579 35.35 17.28 27.13
C VAL A 579 35.05 16.10 26.22
N GLY A 580 33.95 16.18 25.50
CA GLY A 580 33.46 15.13 24.63
C GLY A 580 33.48 15.53 23.15
N ILE A 581 32.90 14.64 22.35
CA ILE A 581 32.77 14.85 20.90
C ILE A 581 31.87 16.05 20.56
N THR A 582 30.95 16.42 21.45
CA THR A 582 30.06 17.59 21.27
C THR A 582 30.86 18.88 21.25
N GLU A 583 31.73 19.06 22.25
CA GLU A 583 32.58 20.25 22.39
C GLU A 583 33.54 20.34 21.20
N ALA A 584 34.13 19.20 20.81
CA ALA A 584 34.99 19.13 19.65
C ALA A 584 34.25 19.47 18.35
N LEU A 585 33.03 18.98 18.16
CA LEU A 585 32.22 19.29 16.98
C LEU A 585 31.83 20.77 16.93
N VAL A 586 31.46 21.38 18.08
CA VAL A 586 31.17 22.82 18.15
C VAL A 586 32.37 23.64 17.69
N LYS A 587 33.57 23.32 18.18
CA LYS A 587 34.80 24.01 17.76
C LYS A 587 35.13 23.75 16.29
N ALA A 588 35.02 22.52 15.81
CA ALA A 588 35.27 22.16 14.40
C ALA A 588 34.32 22.89 13.44
N VAL A 589 33.02 22.95 13.77
CA VAL A 589 32.02 23.70 13.00
C VAL A 589 32.37 25.19 13.01
N ALA A 590 32.65 25.77 14.18
CA ALA A 590 32.98 27.19 14.27
C ALA A 590 34.27 27.56 13.52
N ALA A 591 35.30 26.72 13.59
CA ALA A 591 36.58 26.93 12.89
C ALA A 591 36.45 26.90 11.35
N ALA A 592 35.38 26.30 10.82
CA ALA A 592 35.09 26.27 9.38
C ALA A 592 34.50 27.61 8.87
N HIS A 593 34.05 28.51 9.75
CA HIS A 593 33.39 29.77 9.39
C HIS A 593 34.17 30.66 8.39
N PRO A 594 35.51 30.86 8.51
CA PRO A 594 36.24 31.72 7.58
C PRO A 594 36.21 31.25 6.13
N GLU A 595 36.16 29.93 5.90
CA GLU A 595 36.09 29.33 4.56
C GLU A 595 34.64 29.17 4.08
N PHE A 596 33.72 28.89 5.01
CA PHE A 596 32.35 28.49 4.72
C PHE A 596 31.29 29.47 5.24
N GLY A 597 31.58 30.77 5.25
CA GLY A 597 30.75 31.80 5.88
C GLY A 597 29.29 31.84 5.40
N LEU A 598 28.99 31.36 4.19
CA LEU A 598 27.62 31.29 3.66
C LEU A 598 26.72 30.34 4.47
N LEU A 599 27.27 29.24 5.00
CA LEU A 599 26.52 28.28 5.83
C LEU A 599 26.08 28.85 7.19
N PHE A 600 26.71 29.94 7.62
CA PHE A 600 26.40 30.66 8.86
C PHE A 600 25.51 31.89 8.60
N GLY A 601 25.10 32.09 7.35
CA GLY A 601 24.29 33.24 6.95
C GLY A 601 22.81 33.07 7.24
N SER A 602 22.06 34.11 6.92
CA SER A 602 20.60 34.12 6.90
C SER A 602 20.08 34.81 5.65
N LEU A 603 19.04 34.27 5.01
CA LEU A 603 18.39 34.91 3.87
C LEU A 603 17.72 36.22 4.31
N VAL A 604 18.05 37.31 3.61
CA VAL A 604 17.41 38.62 3.79
C VAL A 604 16.22 38.76 2.84
N ASP A 605 16.40 38.30 1.61
CA ASP A 605 15.40 38.22 0.53
C ASP A 605 15.77 37.07 -0.43
N ASP A 606 15.01 36.90 -1.51
CA ASP A 606 15.20 35.80 -2.48
C ASP A 606 16.55 35.81 -3.22
N ARG A 607 17.37 36.84 -3.07
CA ARG A 607 18.64 37.01 -3.80
C ARG A 607 19.83 37.34 -2.91
N THR A 608 19.61 37.58 -1.62
CA THR A 608 20.62 38.15 -0.73
C THR A 608 20.73 37.37 0.58
N VAL A 609 21.95 36.97 0.91
CA VAL A 609 22.29 36.36 2.20
C VAL A 609 23.10 37.35 3.04
N ALA A 610 22.68 37.57 4.28
CA ALA A 610 23.49 38.25 5.28
C ALA A 610 24.47 37.26 5.89
N LEU A 611 25.77 37.49 5.69
CA LEU A 611 26.83 36.69 6.29
C LEU A 611 27.04 37.08 7.76
N ALA A 612 27.18 36.09 8.63
CA ALA A 612 27.51 36.33 10.03
C ALA A 612 29.00 36.71 10.18
N PRO A 613 29.33 37.76 10.95
CA PRO A 613 30.74 38.16 11.16
C PRO A 613 31.48 37.19 12.09
N THR A 614 30.78 36.53 13.02
CA THR A 614 31.34 35.56 13.95
C THR A 614 30.43 34.32 14.05
N PRO A 615 30.98 33.12 14.28
CA PRO A 615 30.19 31.91 14.47
C PRO A 615 29.63 31.83 15.90
N HIS A 616 28.30 31.84 15.98
CA HIS A 616 27.55 31.54 17.20
C HIS A 616 26.81 30.20 16.98
N VAL A 617 27.20 29.17 17.70
CA VAL A 617 26.73 27.80 17.46
C VAL A 617 25.65 27.45 18.47
N ALA A 618 24.43 27.19 18.02
CA ALA A 618 23.40 26.60 18.88
C ALA A 618 23.57 25.08 18.96
N ILE A 619 23.23 24.49 20.12
CA ILE A 619 23.21 23.04 20.32
C ILE A 619 21.85 22.61 20.87
N THR A 620 21.27 21.54 20.33
CA THR A 620 20.00 21.02 20.86
C THR A 620 20.22 20.32 22.19
N MET A 621 19.42 20.66 23.20
CA MET A 621 19.42 20.04 24.51
C MET A 621 18.01 19.64 24.91
N ASP A 622 17.78 18.35 25.14
CA ASP A 622 16.55 17.83 25.72
C ASP A 622 16.85 17.20 27.08
N ALA A 623 16.26 17.76 28.14
CA ALA A 623 16.39 17.28 29.50
C ALA A 623 15.07 16.68 30.03
N GLY A 624 14.17 16.25 29.14
CA GLY A 624 12.86 15.67 29.47
C GLY A 624 11.77 16.70 29.84
N LYS A 625 12.08 17.99 29.70
CA LYS A 625 11.15 19.12 29.94
C LYS A 625 10.90 19.96 28.68
N GLY A 626 11.30 19.44 27.52
CA GLY A 626 11.25 20.12 26.24
C GLY A 626 12.63 20.30 25.62
N LEU A 627 12.63 20.58 24.32
CA LEU A 627 13.82 20.79 23.50
C LEU A 627 14.23 22.27 23.52
N TYR A 628 15.46 22.55 23.95
CA TYR A 628 16.07 23.87 23.93
C TYR A 628 17.21 23.93 22.91
N THR A 629 17.49 25.12 22.40
CA THR A 629 18.63 25.37 21.48
C THR A 629 19.50 26.52 22.00
N PRO A 630 20.17 26.37 23.15
CA PRO A 630 21.06 27.40 23.65
C PRO A 630 22.27 27.65 22.72
N VAL A 631 22.74 28.89 22.75
CA VAL A 631 23.79 29.40 21.85
C VAL A 631 25.11 29.53 22.59
N VAL A 632 26.13 28.81 22.11
CA VAL A 632 27.52 29.03 22.48
C VAL A 632 28.06 30.18 21.61
N ARG A 633 28.66 31.19 22.25
CA ARG A 633 29.07 32.43 21.57
C ARG A 633 30.55 32.42 21.23
N ASP A 634 30.87 33.08 20.10
CA ASP A 634 32.21 33.37 19.60
C ASP A 634 33.14 32.15 19.63
N CYS A 635 32.68 31.04 19.04
CA CYS A 635 33.26 29.73 19.28
C CYS A 635 34.60 29.45 18.59
N ALA A 636 34.93 30.18 17.50
CA ALA A 636 36.04 29.79 16.61
C ALA A 636 37.42 29.87 17.28
N ASP A 637 37.71 30.98 17.95
CA ASP A 637 39.04 31.26 18.52
C ASP A 637 39.14 30.94 20.01
N ARG A 638 38.10 30.31 20.58
CA ARG A 638 38.05 30.01 22.01
C ARG A 638 38.75 28.67 22.33
N PRO A 639 39.51 28.61 23.43
CA PRO A 639 40.02 27.34 23.94
C PRO A 639 38.90 26.32 24.12
N LEU A 640 39.18 25.04 23.83
CA LEU A 640 38.15 24.00 23.90
C LEU A 640 37.60 23.82 25.32
N ILE A 641 38.43 24.07 26.33
CA ILE A 641 38.06 24.03 27.74
C ILE A 641 36.97 25.06 28.10
N ASP A 642 37.10 26.29 27.60
CA ASP A 642 36.13 27.36 27.85
C ASP A 642 34.77 27.03 27.19
N LEU A 643 34.80 26.33 26.06
CA LEU A 643 33.58 25.85 25.40
C LEU A 643 32.92 24.72 26.19
N ALA A 644 33.71 23.82 26.78
CA ALA A 644 33.21 22.73 27.62
C ALA A 644 32.49 23.27 28.86
N ASP A 645 33.08 24.27 29.54
CA ASP A 645 32.48 24.93 30.70
C ASP A 645 31.14 25.60 30.34
N ASP A 646 31.10 26.35 29.24
CA ASP A 646 29.86 26.98 28.75
C ASP A 646 28.77 25.93 28.45
N ILE A 647 29.13 24.85 27.75
CA ILE A 647 28.17 23.80 27.38
C ILE A 647 27.65 23.08 28.63
N MET A 648 28.49 22.84 29.63
CA MET A 648 28.10 22.27 30.91
C MET A 648 27.12 23.19 31.66
N ASP A 649 27.40 24.49 31.72
CA ASP A 649 26.51 25.49 32.32
C ASP A 649 25.14 25.54 31.62
N LEU A 650 25.13 25.46 30.29
CA LEU A 650 23.90 25.38 29.50
C LEU A 650 23.14 24.08 29.77
N ARG A 651 23.85 22.95 29.94
CA ARG A 651 23.23 21.65 30.29
C ARG A 651 22.55 21.70 31.66
N VAL A 652 23.18 22.31 32.66
CA VAL A 652 22.58 22.53 33.98
C VAL A 652 21.33 23.41 33.88
N LYS A 653 21.37 24.47 33.06
CA LYS A 653 20.20 25.34 32.80
C LYS A 653 19.07 24.61 32.07
N ALA A 654 19.37 23.69 31.15
CA ALA A 654 18.35 22.89 30.47
C ALA A 654 17.57 21.99 31.45
N VAL A 655 18.27 21.31 32.36
CA VAL A 655 17.65 20.49 33.42
C VAL A 655 16.76 21.34 34.34
N ARG A 656 17.21 22.56 34.65
CA ARG A 656 16.49 23.53 35.49
C ARG A 656 15.36 24.26 34.75
N GLY A 657 15.38 24.27 33.41
CA GLY A 657 14.45 25.05 32.58
C GLY A 657 14.61 26.56 32.75
N SER A 658 15.83 27.05 32.98
CA SER A 658 16.10 28.42 33.45
C SER A 658 16.89 29.28 32.46
N PHE A 659 16.67 29.11 31.15
CA PHE A 659 17.34 29.91 30.12
C PHE A 659 16.79 31.34 30.05
N SER A 660 17.69 32.29 29.83
CA SER A 660 17.33 33.64 29.41
C SER A 660 17.07 33.69 27.89
N ALA A 661 16.30 34.68 27.43
CA ALA A 661 16.06 34.88 26.00
C ALA A 661 17.36 35.14 25.21
N ALA A 662 18.34 35.80 25.84
CA ALA A 662 19.64 36.06 25.22
C ALA A 662 20.44 34.78 24.98
N GLU A 663 20.23 33.72 25.76
CA GLU A 663 20.93 32.45 25.59
C GLU A 663 20.30 31.56 24.51
N LEU A 664 19.08 31.87 24.06
CA LEU A 664 18.33 31.09 23.06
C LEU A 664 18.25 31.77 21.68
N THR A 665 18.94 32.90 21.50
CA THR A 665 18.83 33.74 20.30
C THR A 665 20.18 34.15 19.73
N GLY A 666 20.21 34.38 18.41
CA GLY A 666 21.39 34.87 17.71
C GLY A 666 22.40 33.80 17.27
N ALA A 667 22.00 32.52 17.23
CA ALA A 667 22.80 31.49 16.59
C ALA A 667 22.83 31.66 15.07
N THR A 668 24.01 31.43 14.49
CA THR A 668 24.29 31.54 13.06
C THR A 668 24.27 30.18 12.37
N ILE A 669 24.54 29.11 13.13
CA ILE A 669 24.33 27.71 12.74
C ILE A 669 23.91 26.91 13.98
N THR A 670 23.20 25.80 13.77
CA THR A 670 22.77 24.90 14.85
C THR A 670 23.34 23.50 14.67
N ILE A 671 23.63 22.81 15.77
CA ILE A 671 23.99 21.39 15.83
C ILE A 671 22.87 20.63 16.56
N SER A 672 22.31 19.64 15.89
CA SER A 672 21.37 18.66 16.44
C SER A 672 22.11 17.47 17.00
N LEU A 673 22.07 17.32 18.32
CA LEU A 673 22.64 16.18 19.05
C LEU A 673 21.60 15.07 19.12
N ASN A 674 21.82 13.99 18.37
CA ASN A 674 20.98 12.81 18.35
C ASN A 674 21.82 11.59 18.75
N THR A 675 22.39 11.67 19.95
CA THR A 675 23.41 10.72 20.44
C THR A 675 22.82 9.52 21.18
N GLY A 676 21.52 9.22 21.00
CA GLY A 676 20.91 8.01 21.56
C GLY A 676 21.44 6.76 20.87
N ASP A 677 21.73 5.71 21.62
CA ASP A 677 22.55 4.55 21.19
C ASP A 677 22.10 3.90 19.86
N ASP A 678 20.79 3.93 19.55
CA ASP A 678 20.22 3.33 18.33
C ASP A 678 20.03 4.32 17.16
N VAL A 679 20.41 5.59 17.33
CA VAL A 679 20.22 6.63 16.31
C VAL A 679 21.42 6.67 15.36
N LEU A 680 21.25 6.09 14.16
CA LEU A 680 22.29 6.03 13.13
C LEU A 680 22.43 7.33 12.33
N LEU A 681 21.32 8.01 12.12
CA LEU A 681 21.19 9.22 11.31
C LEU A 681 19.93 9.97 11.74
N ALA A 682 20.03 11.29 11.86
CA ALA A 682 18.89 12.17 12.05
C ALA A 682 19.00 13.33 11.08
N VAL A 683 17.93 13.61 10.32
CA VAL A 683 17.89 14.77 9.42
C VAL A 683 17.37 15.95 10.24
N PRO A 684 18.21 16.96 10.53
CA PRO A 684 17.78 18.09 11.31
C PRO A 684 16.91 19.04 10.47
N ILE A 685 16.08 19.83 11.15
CA ILE A 685 15.26 20.86 10.51
C ILE A 685 16.05 22.16 10.52
N VAL A 686 16.29 22.77 9.36
CA VAL A 686 17.00 24.04 9.27
C VAL A 686 16.19 25.14 9.96
N MET A 687 16.78 25.74 11.00
CA MET A 687 16.10 26.70 11.87
C MET A 687 15.97 28.06 11.18
N TRP A 688 14.78 28.43 10.71
CA TRP A 688 14.57 29.75 10.10
C TRP A 688 14.97 30.90 11.06
N PRO A 689 15.80 31.88 10.65
CA PRO A 689 16.27 32.17 9.28
C PRO A 689 17.69 31.67 8.94
N GLN A 690 18.27 30.77 9.72
CA GLN A 690 19.57 30.15 9.41
C GLN A 690 19.50 29.35 8.11
N LEU A 691 20.66 29.14 7.48
CA LEU A 691 20.74 28.41 6.21
C LEU A 691 21.21 26.96 6.36
N ALA A 692 21.71 26.57 7.53
CA ALA A 692 22.18 25.21 7.74
C ALA A 692 22.00 24.74 9.19
N MET A 693 21.90 23.42 9.35
CA MET A 693 21.94 22.74 10.62
C MET A 693 22.70 21.42 10.49
N VAL A 694 23.68 21.21 11.36
CA VAL A 694 24.50 20.00 11.44
C VAL A 694 23.81 18.99 12.35
N SER A 695 23.95 17.70 12.11
CA SER A 695 23.49 16.64 13.03
C SER A 695 24.64 15.71 13.41
N LEU A 696 24.66 15.28 14.66
CA LEU A 696 25.59 14.27 15.19
C LEU A 696 24.80 13.06 15.70
N SER A 697 25.16 11.86 15.21
CA SER A 697 24.62 10.58 15.69
C SER A 697 25.32 10.07 16.95
N ALA A 698 24.83 8.96 17.51
CA ALA A 698 25.60 8.22 18.52
C ALA A 698 26.92 7.69 17.96
N THR A 699 27.89 7.49 18.86
CA THR A 699 29.12 6.76 18.55
C THR A 699 28.81 5.28 18.50
N ARG A 700 29.11 4.64 17.36
CA ARG A 700 28.90 3.21 17.17
C ARG A 700 30.22 2.49 16.94
N THR A 701 30.25 1.24 17.38
CA THR A 701 31.32 0.31 17.02
C THR A 701 31.02 -0.30 15.65
N ARG A 702 31.99 -0.26 14.74
CA ARG A 702 31.96 -0.91 13.44
C ARG A 702 33.15 -1.87 13.31
N LEU A 703 32.92 -3.00 12.64
CA LEU A 703 33.99 -3.92 12.24
C LEU A 703 34.36 -3.64 10.78
N ASP A 704 35.59 -3.20 10.56
CA ASP A 704 36.19 -2.91 9.26
C ASP A 704 37.13 -4.03 8.84
N LEU A 705 37.05 -4.48 7.60
CA LEU A 705 38.05 -5.38 7.03
C LEU A 705 39.17 -4.53 6.40
N VAL A 706 40.32 -4.46 7.05
CA VAL A 706 41.49 -3.69 6.58
C VAL A 706 42.65 -4.65 6.34
N ASP A 707 43.13 -4.74 5.10
CA ASP A 707 44.21 -5.64 4.69
C ASP A 707 43.93 -7.14 5.03
N GLY A 708 42.66 -7.54 5.02
CA GLY A 708 42.23 -8.90 5.34
C GLY A 708 42.06 -9.18 6.84
N GLU A 709 42.32 -8.21 7.71
CA GLU A 709 42.10 -8.30 9.16
C GLU A 709 40.84 -7.54 9.58
N LEU A 710 40.04 -8.16 10.46
CA LEU A 710 38.93 -7.47 11.12
C LEU A 710 39.48 -6.50 12.16
N ARG A 711 39.20 -5.21 11.99
CA ARG A 711 39.52 -4.14 12.93
C ARG A 711 38.25 -3.50 13.45
N GLN A 712 38.20 -3.30 14.75
CA GLN A 712 37.14 -2.53 15.38
C GLN A 712 37.44 -1.04 15.23
N SER A 713 36.45 -0.24 14.86
CA SER A 713 36.56 1.23 14.76
C SER A 713 35.32 1.89 15.36
N ARG A 714 35.51 3.05 15.98
CA ARG A 714 34.43 3.89 16.52
C ARG A 714 34.09 4.95 15.48
N VAL A 715 32.82 5.00 15.08
CA VAL A 715 32.35 5.93 14.05
C VAL A 715 31.14 6.72 14.51
N VAL A 716 30.98 7.92 13.95
CA VAL A 716 29.77 8.73 14.03
C VAL A 716 29.32 9.12 12.63
N THR A 717 28.05 9.47 12.48
CA THR A 717 27.51 10.08 11.27
C THR A 717 27.33 11.58 11.52
N LEU A 718 27.94 12.40 10.67
CA LEU A 718 27.69 13.83 10.58
C LEU A 718 26.72 14.08 9.42
N GLY A 719 25.63 14.78 9.69
CA GLY A 719 24.68 15.23 8.67
C GLY A 719 24.66 16.75 8.57
N LEU A 720 24.25 17.27 7.42
CA LEU A 720 24.02 18.68 7.18
C LEU A 720 22.72 18.84 6.41
N ALA A 721 21.72 19.44 7.06
CA ALA A 721 20.58 20.00 6.36
C ALA A 721 20.89 21.45 5.99
N TYR A 722 20.53 21.87 4.78
CA TYR A 722 20.81 23.22 4.30
C TYR A 722 19.74 23.75 3.35
N ASP A 723 19.55 25.06 3.31
CA ASP A 723 18.64 25.74 2.40
C ASP A 723 19.20 25.72 0.97
N HIS A 724 18.60 24.92 0.10
CA HIS A 724 19.07 24.72 -1.26
C HIS A 724 18.85 25.94 -2.17
N ARG A 725 18.20 27.01 -1.68
CA ARG A 725 18.17 28.30 -2.41
C ARG A 725 19.51 29.02 -2.33
N ALA A 726 20.26 28.86 -1.24
CA ALA A 726 21.51 29.56 -1.00
C ALA A 726 22.73 28.65 -1.16
N ILE A 727 22.65 27.40 -0.69
CA ILE A 727 23.79 26.49 -0.60
C ILE A 727 23.62 25.34 -1.59
N ASN A 728 24.67 25.04 -2.36
CA ASN A 728 24.67 23.93 -3.31
C ASN A 728 25.28 22.66 -2.70
N GLY A 729 24.90 21.49 -3.22
CA GLY A 729 25.37 20.20 -2.69
C GLY A 729 26.89 20.01 -2.67
N ARG A 730 27.64 20.68 -3.57
CA ARG A 730 29.11 20.67 -3.54
C ARG A 730 29.66 21.38 -2.29
N GLU A 731 29.21 22.60 -2.03
CA GLU A 731 29.66 23.42 -0.89
C GLU A 731 29.29 22.74 0.43
N ALA A 732 28.08 22.20 0.52
CA ALA A 732 27.63 21.38 1.64
C ALA A 732 28.55 20.16 1.89
N SER A 733 28.98 19.48 0.82
CA SER A 733 29.87 18.32 0.93
C SER A 733 31.31 18.71 1.29
N GLU A 734 31.81 19.84 0.79
CA GLU A 734 33.13 20.39 1.12
C GLU A 734 33.16 20.83 2.60
N PHE A 735 32.12 21.50 3.09
CA PHE A 735 31.96 21.86 4.51
C PHE A 735 31.96 20.63 5.42
N LEU A 736 31.10 19.63 5.12
CA LEU A 736 31.03 18.40 5.92
C LEU A 736 32.36 17.65 5.92
N ARG A 737 33.08 17.65 4.80
CA ARG A 737 34.41 17.04 4.72
C ARG A 737 35.42 17.79 5.57
N ALA A 738 35.45 19.13 5.51
CA ALA A 738 36.35 19.95 6.34
C ALA A 738 36.12 19.70 7.84
N VAL A 739 34.85 19.67 8.27
CA VAL A 739 34.50 19.35 9.67
C VAL A 739 34.88 17.90 10.02
N ALA A 740 34.62 16.94 9.14
CA ALA A 740 35.01 15.54 9.35
C ALA A 740 36.53 15.34 9.44
N ASP A 741 37.30 16.07 8.62
CA ASP A 741 38.77 16.04 8.62
C ASP A 741 39.31 16.54 9.96
N SER A 742 38.75 17.62 10.51
CA SER A 742 39.10 18.14 11.84
C SER A 742 38.85 17.14 12.98
N LEU A 743 37.97 16.15 12.78
CA LEU A 743 37.63 15.14 13.78
C LEU A 743 38.35 13.79 13.57
N ARG A 744 39.09 13.60 12.46
CA ARG A 744 39.75 12.32 12.14
C ARG A 744 41.24 12.42 11.84
N GLU A 745 41.72 13.57 11.37
CA GLU A 745 43.13 13.79 11.02
C GLU A 745 43.94 14.17 12.28
N PRO A 746 45.07 13.48 12.57
CA PRO A 746 45.83 13.73 13.81
C PRO A 746 46.24 15.18 14.02
N GLU A 747 46.77 15.82 12.97
CA GLU A 747 47.28 17.20 13.03
C GLU A 747 46.16 18.19 13.33
N ARG A 748 45.00 18.03 12.68
CA ARG A 748 43.83 18.88 12.93
C ARG A 748 43.16 18.63 14.27
N ILE A 749 43.20 17.39 14.78
CA ILE A 749 42.74 17.10 16.14
C ILE A 749 43.60 17.86 17.15
N ASP A 750 44.92 17.90 16.96
CA ASP A 750 45.81 18.65 17.85
C ASP A 750 45.52 20.17 17.80
N GLU A 751 45.36 20.74 16.59
CA GLU A 751 44.94 22.14 16.41
C GLU A 751 43.58 22.47 17.05
N LEU A 752 42.69 21.48 17.12
CA LEU A 752 41.38 21.64 17.74
C LEU A 752 41.45 21.60 19.27
N LEU A 753 42.42 20.91 19.84
CA LEU A 753 42.62 20.82 21.29
C LEU A 753 43.40 22.00 21.86
N ASP A 754 44.34 22.55 21.08
CA ASP A 754 45.04 23.80 21.37
C ASP A 754 44.07 24.99 21.39
#